data_AF-A0AAW6DWY4-F1
#
_entry.id   AF-A0AAW6DWY4-F1
#
_cell.length_a   1.000
_cell.length_b   1.000
_cell.length_c   1.000
_cell.angle_alpha   90.00
_cell.angle_beta   90.00
_cell.angle_gamma   90.00
#
_symmetry.space_group_name_H-M   'P 1'
#
loop_
_entity.id
_entity.type
_entity.pdbx_description
1 polymer ?
#
loop_
_entity_poly.entity_id
_entity_poly.type
_entity_poly.pdbx_seq_one_letter_code
_entity_poly.pdbx_strand_id
1 'polypeptide(L)'
;MATDIIARGMAANAKKSVTALGNKIESEKWIGTKAEWEAVDKSTIKDGTIVYITDDKTVILYDKAEMEKIAAKVATDRKAAETAAQKAQAVADSLPDDYVTAVAKIAENTAEISAVKLTDKELKRRVDALYSIGQGVTHRFETDTDTAYAKTVPTGAKLMSVKSVGGRSIVWNQLVQSTSNEITGAGVKATFSNDGIVTLNGTATTTGNAVSVQPVKNQKGHKYLMVANPLSGVYGKDQLLFSSQSYGQDSTGHGAIITNESSNAKWYYTLYVYKDVTYDNVKLQPQIFDLTQMFGAGNEPSTVEEFEKMFPADYYPYTAGEIVSAGTESIVEQGKNLFNFNSAKLNKSYRYISDVIPDGKKAVMSLADKDTSVDVSEINIGFANDVCELDSNVTEFNWVLTNSGLNSNNSNVSYVHDKSALCRDVFIYPRTDEALAKLLSRYDIQVELGDTPTAYAPYHRNTYPIPEAIKALPGYGWSAGTARNYVDYENKRYVQCVGSVNLGTLTWMKTSSQSSVGDYFYAPVSAIGFKRLGAFGITVHNILCSKYITVARNPNAFVDKTIVLDGDSIAVSQIQVKDTAYTDATAFKQAMSGVMLYYELANPIVTDISTLIPDDFLRNIEVEAGGSVTFKNSNDNYHIPVPSEEEYIVKLSEVGGSV
;
A
#
# COMPACT_ATOMS: atom_id res chain seq x y z
N MET A 1 -44.46 5.46 -23.02
CA MET A 1 -45.88 5.18 -22.71
C MET A 1 -46.31 5.90 -21.43
N ALA A 2 -46.32 7.24 -21.44
CA ALA A 2 -46.96 8.06 -20.40
C ALA A 2 -47.36 9.45 -20.95
N THR A 3 -47.50 9.55 -22.28
CA THR A 3 -47.91 10.77 -23.01
C THR A 3 -49.27 10.58 -23.71
N ASP A 4 -49.98 9.46 -23.43
CA ASP A 4 -51.19 9.05 -24.14
C ASP A 4 -52.45 8.90 -23.25
N ILE A 5 -52.43 9.40 -22.00
CA ILE A 5 -53.63 9.36 -21.12
C ILE A 5 -54.08 10.75 -20.63
N ILE A 6 -53.18 11.73 -20.47
CA ILE A 6 -53.61 13.08 -20.07
C ILE A 6 -53.89 13.97 -21.30
N ALA A 7 -53.25 13.67 -22.44
CA ALA A 7 -53.54 14.28 -23.74
C ALA A 7 -54.87 13.81 -24.39
N ARG A 8 -55.58 12.82 -23.83
CA ARG A 8 -56.89 12.36 -24.35
C ARG A 8 -58.08 12.57 -23.40
N GLY A 9 -57.85 12.97 -22.15
CA GLY A 9 -58.92 13.28 -21.18
C GLY A 9 -59.45 14.72 -21.24
N MET A 10 -58.60 15.70 -21.59
CA MET A 10 -59.01 17.12 -21.63
C MET A 10 -59.53 17.57 -23.00
N ALA A 11 -59.30 16.77 -24.06
CA ALA A 11 -59.91 16.94 -25.37
C ALA A 11 -61.39 16.47 -25.44
N ALA A 12 -61.93 15.87 -24.37
CA ALA A 12 -63.33 15.46 -24.29
C ALA A 12 -64.25 16.46 -23.54
N ASN A 13 -63.70 17.44 -22.82
CA ASN A 13 -64.51 18.49 -22.15
C ASN A 13 -64.59 19.81 -22.93
N ALA A 14 -63.81 19.97 -24.00
CA ALA A 14 -63.96 21.07 -24.97
C ALA A 14 -65.16 20.90 -25.93
N LYS A 15 -66.03 19.89 -25.73
CA LYS A 15 -67.17 19.62 -26.61
C LYS A 15 -68.56 19.63 -25.94
N LYS A 16 -68.74 20.16 -24.73
CA LYS A 16 -70.09 20.26 -24.13
C LYS A 16 -70.53 21.59 -23.49
N SER A 17 -69.68 22.59 -23.32
CA SER A 17 -70.14 23.91 -22.82
C SER A 17 -70.51 24.91 -23.91
N VAL A 18 -70.14 24.68 -25.17
CA VAL A 18 -70.55 25.55 -26.30
C VAL A 18 -72.02 25.32 -26.71
N THR A 19 -72.67 24.24 -26.25
CA THR A 19 -74.06 23.92 -26.61
C THR A 19 -75.10 24.31 -25.54
N ALA A 20 -74.70 24.97 -24.45
CA ALA A 20 -75.60 25.31 -23.34
C ALA A 20 -75.74 26.83 -23.05
N LEU A 21 -75.33 27.69 -23.98
CA LEU A 21 -75.63 29.12 -23.94
C LEU A 21 -76.36 29.52 -25.23
N GLY A 22 -77.49 28.86 -25.46
CA GLY A 22 -78.50 29.34 -26.38
C GLY A 22 -79.09 30.65 -25.87
N ASN A 23 -79.00 31.67 -26.71
CA ASN A 23 -79.88 32.84 -26.77
C ASN A 23 -79.68 34.00 -25.79
N LYS A 24 -78.44 34.38 -25.46
CA LYS A 24 -78.10 35.75 -24.97
C LYS A 24 -76.59 36.01 -24.86
N ILE A 25 -75.82 36.06 -25.96
CA ILE A 25 -74.42 36.52 -25.87
C ILE A 25 -74.04 37.36 -27.10
N GLU A 26 -74.03 38.68 -26.91
CA GLU A 26 -73.19 39.60 -27.68
C GLU A 26 -71.82 39.66 -26.97
N SER A 27 -70.91 38.71 -27.20
CA SER A 27 -69.59 38.69 -26.52
C SER A 27 -68.51 39.36 -27.35
N GLU A 28 -67.73 40.21 -26.68
CA GLU A 28 -66.49 40.76 -27.19
C GLU A 28 -65.38 39.70 -27.16
N LYS A 29 -64.43 39.79 -28.10
CA LYS A 29 -63.26 38.91 -28.19
C LYS A 29 -62.00 39.71 -27.90
N TRP A 30 -61.16 39.20 -27.01
CA TRP A 30 -59.81 39.71 -26.77
C TRP A 30 -58.79 38.71 -27.33
N ILE A 31 -57.77 39.18 -28.06
CA ILE A 31 -56.75 38.33 -28.70
C ILE A 31 -55.37 38.95 -28.45
N GLY A 32 -54.41 38.17 -27.95
CA GLY A 32 -53.03 38.61 -27.69
C GLY A 32 -52.17 37.50 -27.10
N THR A 33 -50.90 37.76 -26.83
CA THR A 33 -49.99 36.83 -26.15
C THR A 33 -50.25 36.74 -24.64
N LYS A 34 -49.69 35.74 -23.96
CA LYS A 34 -49.88 35.56 -22.52
C LYS A 34 -49.36 36.74 -21.70
N ALA A 35 -48.18 37.27 -22.06
CA ALA A 35 -47.60 38.41 -21.37
C ALA A 35 -48.45 39.68 -21.56
N GLU A 36 -49.00 39.90 -22.76
CA GLU A 36 -49.94 40.98 -23.02
C GLU A 36 -51.24 40.79 -22.24
N TRP A 37 -51.71 39.54 -22.13
CA TRP A 37 -52.86 39.24 -21.30
C TRP A 37 -52.56 39.56 -19.84
N GLU A 38 -51.47 39.09 -19.26
CA GLU A 38 -51.13 39.36 -17.85
C GLU A 38 -50.99 40.86 -17.53
N ALA A 39 -50.57 41.67 -18.51
CA ALA A 39 -50.45 43.12 -18.36
C ALA A 39 -51.76 43.91 -18.52
N VAL A 40 -52.80 43.32 -19.14
CA VAL A 40 -54.08 44.01 -19.35
C VAL A 40 -54.82 44.18 -18.02
N ASP A 41 -55.26 45.41 -17.72
CA ASP A 41 -56.12 45.69 -16.57
C ASP A 41 -57.47 44.97 -16.72
N LYS A 42 -57.66 43.95 -15.90
CA LYS A 42 -58.83 43.06 -15.99
C LYS A 42 -60.13 43.72 -15.58
N SER A 43 -60.07 44.86 -14.89
CA SER A 43 -61.27 45.63 -14.58
C SER A 43 -61.94 46.21 -15.82
N THR A 44 -61.17 46.39 -16.90
CA THR A 44 -61.64 46.94 -18.19
C THR A 44 -62.23 45.88 -19.13
N ILE A 45 -62.02 44.59 -18.84
CA ILE A 45 -62.55 43.48 -19.62
C ILE A 45 -63.97 43.16 -19.17
N LYS A 46 -64.90 43.09 -20.13
CA LYS A 46 -66.30 42.78 -19.84
C LYS A 46 -66.46 41.33 -19.40
N ASP A 47 -67.39 41.11 -18.48
CA ASP A 47 -67.72 39.77 -18.00
C ASP A 47 -68.23 38.89 -19.15
N GLY A 48 -67.75 37.65 -19.24
CA GLY A 48 -68.05 36.74 -20.35
C GLY A 48 -67.28 37.01 -21.64
N THR A 49 -66.22 37.86 -21.62
CA THR A 49 -65.32 38.04 -22.77
C THR A 49 -64.57 36.76 -23.07
N ILE A 50 -64.50 36.38 -24.36
CA ILE A 50 -63.68 35.25 -24.81
C ILE A 50 -62.28 35.76 -25.10
N VAL A 51 -61.29 35.22 -24.38
CA VAL A 51 -59.89 35.62 -24.46
C VAL A 51 -59.13 34.52 -25.18
N TYR A 52 -58.53 34.84 -26.33
CA TYR A 52 -57.66 33.94 -27.07
C TYR A 52 -56.20 34.33 -26.87
N ILE A 53 -55.46 33.47 -26.18
CA ILE A 53 -54.04 33.65 -25.95
C ILE A 53 -53.28 32.95 -27.10
N THR A 54 -52.65 33.74 -27.96
CA THR A 54 -52.19 33.29 -29.29
C THR A 54 -50.94 32.40 -29.25
N ASP A 55 -50.02 32.66 -28.33
CA ASP A 55 -48.79 31.89 -28.12
C ASP A 55 -49.07 30.56 -27.41
N ASP A 56 -49.95 30.56 -26.42
CA ASP A 56 -50.37 29.33 -25.73
C ASP A 56 -51.51 28.58 -26.45
N LYS A 57 -52.09 29.17 -27.50
CA LYS A 57 -53.27 28.69 -28.25
C LYS A 57 -54.45 28.33 -27.34
N THR A 58 -54.55 28.96 -26.17
CA THR A 58 -55.62 28.70 -25.21
C THR A 58 -56.76 29.69 -25.40
N VAL A 59 -58.00 29.21 -25.25
CA VAL A 59 -59.20 30.05 -25.21
C VAL A 59 -59.76 29.96 -23.80
N ILE A 60 -59.88 31.09 -23.12
CA ILE A 60 -60.51 31.16 -21.79
C ILE A 60 -61.73 32.08 -21.85
N LEU A 61 -62.75 31.77 -21.07
CA LEU A 61 -63.85 32.68 -20.80
C LEU A 61 -63.48 33.48 -19.55
N TYR A 62 -63.41 34.81 -19.67
CA TYR A 62 -63.13 35.67 -18.53
C TYR A 62 -64.41 35.86 -17.71
N ASP A 63 -64.52 35.13 -16.59
CA ASP A 63 -65.54 35.32 -15.56
C ASP A 63 -64.97 36.19 -14.44
N LYS A 64 -65.52 37.39 -14.29
CA LYS A 64 -65.02 38.35 -13.31
C LYS A 64 -65.22 37.88 -11.87
N ALA A 65 -66.33 37.19 -11.57
CA ALA A 65 -66.64 36.71 -10.23
C ALA A 65 -65.75 35.54 -9.80
N GLU A 66 -65.35 34.69 -10.75
CA GLU A 66 -64.41 33.60 -10.47
C GLU A 66 -62.97 34.12 -10.25
N MET A 67 -62.56 35.14 -11.00
CA MET A 67 -61.24 35.77 -10.85
C MET A 67 -61.10 36.54 -9.52
N GLU A 68 -62.16 37.19 -9.05
CA GLU A 68 -62.17 37.83 -7.72
C GLU A 68 -62.00 36.79 -6.58
N LYS A 69 -62.55 35.59 -6.73
CA LYS A 69 -62.34 34.48 -5.77
C LYS A 69 -60.89 33.98 -5.78
N ILE A 70 -60.28 33.85 -6.95
CA ILE A 70 -58.87 33.44 -7.08
C ILE A 70 -57.94 34.49 -6.46
N ALA A 71 -58.18 35.78 -6.73
CA ALA A 71 -57.41 36.88 -6.15
C ALA A 71 -57.49 36.91 -4.61
N ALA A 72 -58.69 36.69 -4.04
CA ALA A 72 -58.88 36.60 -2.60
C ALA A 72 -58.12 35.41 -1.98
N LYS A 73 -58.07 34.26 -2.68
CA LYS A 73 -57.30 33.09 -2.23
C LYS A 73 -55.80 33.36 -2.26
N VAL A 74 -55.28 33.97 -3.33
CA VAL A 74 -53.86 34.35 -3.45
C VAL A 74 -53.45 35.34 -2.36
N ALA A 75 -54.30 36.31 -2.03
CA ALA A 75 -54.04 37.25 -0.94
C ALA A 75 -53.98 36.54 0.43
N THR A 76 -54.82 35.53 0.64
CA THR A 76 -54.83 34.70 1.86
C THR A 76 -53.54 33.87 1.98
N ASP A 77 -53.13 33.24 0.88
CA ASP A 77 -51.92 32.41 0.85
C ASP A 77 -50.64 33.23 1.01
N ARG A 78 -50.60 34.46 0.45
CA ARG A 78 -49.50 35.41 0.70
C ARG A 78 -49.38 35.77 2.18
N LYS A 79 -50.50 36.04 2.84
CA LYS A 79 -50.53 36.39 4.28
C LYS A 79 -50.06 35.23 5.16
N ALA A 80 -50.39 33.99 4.78
CA ALA A 80 -49.89 32.78 5.43
C ALA A 80 -48.38 32.60 5.24
N ALA A 81 -47.86 32.86 4.04
CA ALA A 81 -46.42 32.80 3.74
C ALA A 81 -45.62 33.87 4.49
N GLU A 82 -46.12 35.11 4.56
CA GLU A 82 -45.51 36.20 5.34
C GLU A 82 -45.48 35.86 6.85
N THR A 83 -46.56 35.26 7.37
CA THR A 83 -46.61 34.81 8.77
C THR A 83 -45.62 33.67 9.05
N ALA A 84 -45.44 32.75 8.11
CA ALA A 84 -44.47 31.66 8.21
C ALA A 84 -43.02 32.19 8.18
N ALA A 85 -42.72 33.16 7.30
CA ALA A 85 -41.42 33.82 7.23
C ALA A 85 -41.10 34.60 8.52
N GLN A 86 -42.06 35.33 9.08
CA GLN A 86 -41.91 36.03 10.36
C GLN A 86 -41.68 35.06 11.53
N LYS A 87 -42.34 33.89 11.54
CA LYS A 87 -42.06 32.83 12.53
C LYS A 87 -40.66 32.24 12.37
N ALA A 88 -40.20 31.98 11.15
CA ALA A 88 -38.85 31.47 10.91
C ALA A 88 -37.79 32.47 11.37
N GLN A 89 -37.99 33.76 11.10
CA GLN A 89 -37.12 34.84 11.56
C GLN A 89 -37.12 34.94 13.09
N ALA A 90 -38.29 34.92 13.74
CA ALA A 90 -38.39 34.94 15.20
C ALA A 90 -37.74 33.71 15.87
N VAL A 91 -37.79 32.53 15.22
CA VAL A 91 -37.09 31.33 15.70
C VAL A 91 -35.57 31.53 15.57
N ALA A 92 -35.08 32.04 14.44
CA ALA A 92 -33.66 32.34 14.24
C ALA A 92 -33.13 33.40 15.23
N ASP A 93 -33.91 34.45 15.47
CA ASP A 93 -33.57 35.54 16.41
C ASP A 93 -33.70 35.10 17.88
N SER A 94 -34.42 34.00 18.16
CA SER A 94 -34.58 33.41 19.49
C SER A 94 -33.55 32.32 19.82
N LEU A 95 -32.70 31.96 18.85
CA LEU A 95 -31.60 31.04 19.13
C LEU A 95 -30.59 31.76 20.05
N PRO A 96 -30.18 31.15 21.17
CA PRO A 96 -29.19 31.74 22.06
C PRO A 96 -27.88 32.08 21.31
N ASP A 97 -27.18 33.15 21.72
CA ASP A 97 -25.86 33.52 21.17
C ASP A 97 -24.87 32.33 21.21
N ASP A 98 -25.04 31.43 22.17
CA ASP A 98 -24.29 30.19 22.33
C ASP A 98 -24.47 29.22 21.15
N TYR A 99 -25.65 29.20 20.52
CA TYR A 99 -25.97 28.36 19.37
C TYR A 99 -25.35 28.90 18.08
N VAL A 100 -25.38 30.22 17.88
CA VAL A 100 -24.70 30.90 16.76
C VAL A 100 -23.18 30.77 16.91
N THR A 101 -22.68 30.90 18.13
CA THR A 101 -21.27 30.66 18.50
C THR A 101 -20.86 29.21 18.30
N ALA A 102 -21.73 28.25 18.62
CA ALA A 102 -21.49 26.82 18.39
C ALA A 102 -21.44 26.49 16.89
N VAL A 103 -22.32 27.06 16.06
CA VAL A 103 -22.29 26.86 14.60
C VAL A 103 -21.04 27.50 13.98
N ALA A 104 -20.63 28.69 14.44
CA ALA A 104 -19.37 29.31 14.02
C ALA A 104 -18.15 28.47 14.44
N LYS A 105 -18.12 27.94 15.67
CA LYS A 105 -17.08 26.99 16.13
C LYS A 105 -17.11 25.67 15.38
N ILE A 106 -18.28 25.17 14.98
CA ILE A 106 -18.38 23.97 14.13
C ILE A 106 -17.80 24.26 12.74
N ALA A 107 -18.05 25.45 12.16
CA ALA A 107 -17.47 25.85 10.89
C ALA A 107 -15.95 26.04 10.97
N GLU A 108 -15.45 26.65 12.05
CA GLU A 108 -14.03 26.83 12.35
C GLU A 108 -13.34 25.47 12.57
N ASN A 109 -13.92 24.59 13.39
CA ASN A 109 -13.46 23.21 13.57
C ASN A 109 -13.51 22.40 12.27
N THR A 110 -14.51 22.63 11.40
CA THR A 110 -14.60 21.95 10.09
C THR A 110 -13.51 22.43 9.14
N ALA A 111 -13.16 23.72 9.18
CA ALA A 111 -12.05 24.29 8.42
C ALA A 111 -10.70 23.79 8.95
N GLU A 112 -10.52 23.70 10.27
CA GLU A 112 -9.34 23.08 10.90
C GLU A 112 -9.23 21.59 10.56
N ILE A 113 -10.32 20.82 10.60
CA ILE A 113 -10.36 19.41 10.18
C ILE A 113 -10.01 19.26 8.70
N SER A 114 -10.44 20.19 7.83
CA SER A 114 -10.14 20.17 6.40
C SER A 114 -8.70 20.57 6.06
N ALA A 115 -8.02 21.33 6.95
CA ALA A 115 -6.63 21.73 6.80
C ALA A 115 -5.63 20.66 7.30
N VAL A 116 -6.13 19.65 8.00
CA VAL A 116 -5.33 18.60 8.63
C VAL A 116 -5.10 17.46 7.61
N LYS A 117 -3.87 17.35 7.08
CA LYS A 117 -3.40 16.23 6.22
C LYS A 117 -3.34 14.90 6.99
N LEU A 118 -4.44 14.45 7.60
CA LEU A 118 -4.51 13.18 8.31
C LEU A 118 -5.27 12.14 7.49
N THR A 119 -4.95 10.88 7.74
CA THR A 119 -5.75 9.77 7.24
C THR A 119 -7.08 9.69 8.00
N ASP A 120 -8.10 9.07 7.40
CA ASP A 120 -9.39 8.82 8.08
C ASP A 120 -9.21 8.06 9.40
N LYS A 121 -8.22 7.15 9.46
CA LYS A 121 -7.84 6.40 10.68
C LYS A 121 -7.35 7.37 11.77
N GLU A 122 -6.44 8.27 11.44
CA GLU A 122 -5.90 9.23 12.40
C GLU A 122 -6.96 10.25 12.83
N LEU A 123 -7.80 10.74 11.92
CA LEU A 123 -8.88 11.67 12.25
C LEU A 123 -9.88 11.04 13.23
N LYS A 124 -10.36 9.83 12.93
CA LYS A 124 -11.26 9.10 13.84
C LYS A 124 -10.61 8.89 15.21
N ARG A 125 -9.33 8.52 15.22
CA ARG A 125 -8.55 8.30 16.44
C ARG A 125 -8.47 9.56 17.31
N ARG A 126 -8.36 10.76 16.71
CA ARG A 126 -8.42 12.06 17.41
C ARG A 126 -9.81 12.36 17.97
N VAL A 127 -10.86 12.17 17.16
CA VAL A 127 -12.25 12.39 17.60
C VAL A 127 -12.60 11.50 18.80
N ASP A 128 -12.25 10.22 18.74
CA ASP A 128 -12.48 9.26 19.83
C ASP A 128 -11.68 9.63 21.10
N ALA A 129 -10.46 10.14 20.92
CA ALA A 129 -9.63 10.63 22.02
C ALA A 129 -10.28 11.84 22.71
N LEU A 130 -10.73 12.84 21.94
CA LEU A 130 -11.42 14.03 22.47
C LEU A 130 -12.70 13.67 23.21
N TYR A 131 -13.50 12.74 22.66
CA TYR A 131 -14.70 12.25 23.32
C TYR A 131 -14.37 11.60 24.68
N SER A 132 -13.33 10.76 24.73
CA SER A 132 -12.89 10.09 25.95
C SER A 132 -12.31 11.05 26.99
N ILE A 133 -11.58 12.09 26.57
CA ILE A 133 -11.13 13.18 27.45
C ILE A 133 -12.35 13.90 28.05
N GLY A 134 -13.40 14.14 27.26
CA GLY A 134 -14.66 14.70 27.74
C GLY A 134 -15.36 13.85 28.81
N GLN A 135 -15.03 12.56 28.89
CA GLN A 135 -15.50 11.62 29.92
C GLN A 135 -14.50 11.45 31.09
N GLY A 136 -13.43 12.25 31.14
CA GLY A 136 -12.41 12.20 32.20
C GLY A 136 -11.33 11.12 32.01
N VAL A 137 -11.26 10.47 30.84
CA VAL A 137 -10.22 9.49 30.54
C VAL A 137 -8.96 10.21 30.06
N THR A 138 -7.80 9.89 30.67
CA THR A 138 -6.51 10.54 30.32
C THR A 138 -5.61 9.65 29.47
N HIS A 139 -5.75 8.33 29.59
CA HIS A 139 -4.94 7.34 28.89
C HIS A 139 -5.83 6.20 28.38
N ARG A 140 -5.40 5.55 27.30
CA ARG A 140 -6.01 4.32 26.80
C ARG A 140 -4.97 3.32 26.32
N PHE A 141 -5.36 2.05 26.29
CA PHE A 141 -4.62 1.03 25.57
C PHE A 141 -5.06 1.00 24.11
N GLU A 142 -4.10 0.91 23.20
CA GLU A 142 -4.34 0.71 21.77
C GLU A 142 -3.55 -0.51 21.31
N THR A 143 -4.20 -1.42 20.60
CA THR A 143 -3.55 -2.62 20.05
C THR A 143 -3.28 -2.43 18.56
N ASP A 144 -2.07 -2.79 18.14
CA ASP A 144 -1.70 -2.92 16.73
C ASP A 144 -1.45 -4.41 16.43
N THR A 145 -2.05 -4.92 15.37
CA THR A 145 -1.89 -6.32 14.92
C THR A 145 -1.46 -6.40 13.45
N ASP A 146 -1.10 -5.27 12.84
CA ASP A 146 -0.76 -5.20 11.43
C ASP A 146 0.55 -5.96 11.17
N THR A 147 0.65 -6.64 10.04
CA THR A 147 1.88 -7.37 9.66
C THR A 147 2.85 -6.39 9.01
N ALA A 148 4.02 -6.18 9.62
CA ALA A 148 4.99 -5.20 9.15
C ALA A 148 6.42 -5.61 9.52
N TYR A 149 7.40 -5.14 8.75
CA TYR A 149 8.80 -5.23 9.16
C TYR A 149 9.16 -4.13 10.17
N ALA A 150 8.65 -2.92 9.92
CA ALA A 150 8.75 -1.80 10.84
C ALA A 150 7.40 -1.07 10.92
N LYS A 151 7.03 -0.64 12.12
CA LYS A 151 5.80 0.09 12.43
C LYS A 151 6.15 1.48 12.97
N THR A 152 5.34 2.47 12.63
CA THR A 152 5.43 3.80 13.24
C THR A 152 4.74 3.79 14.59
N VAL A 153 5.40 4.34 15.61
CA VAL A 153 4.81 4.50 16.94
C VAL A 153 3.66 5.50 16.85
N PRO A 154 2.45 5.13 17.31
CA PRO A 154 1.27 5.95 17.11
C PRO A 154 1.32 7.23 17.97
N THR A 155 0.70 8.30 17.48
CA THR A 155 0.60 9.59 18.20
C THR A 155 0.15 9.43 19.65
N GLY A 156 0.78 10.14 20.59
CA GLY A 156 0.45 10.11 22.02
C GLY A 156 0.91 8.85 22.78
N ALA A 157 1.47 7.84 22.10
CA ALA A 157 2.06 6.68 22.78
C ALA A 157 3.22 7.08 23.68
N LYS A 158 3.31 6.41 24.83
CA LYS A 158 4.36 6.60 25.84
C LYS A 158 5.06 5.31 26.21
N LEU A 159 4.28 4.24 26.33
CA LEU A 159 4.78 2.91 26.61
C LEU A 159 4.22 1.95 25.58
N MET A 160 4.99 0.91 25.28
CA MET A 160 4.60 -0.19 24.44
C MET A 160 4.93 -1.52 25.12
N SER A 161 4.11 -2.53 24.91
CA SER A 161 4.47 -3.93 25.15
C SER A 161 4.29 -4.74 23.87
N VAL A 162 5.25 -5.61 23.55
CA VAL A 162 5.10 -6.56 22.44
C VAL A 162 4.51 -7.84 23.01
N LYS A 163 3.26 -8.13 22.67
CA LYS A 163 2.51 -9.29 23.18
C LYS A 163 2.90 -10.57 22.46
N SER A 164 2.98 -10.51 21.13
CA SER A 164 3.37 -11.68 20.34
C SER A 164 4.10 -11.33 19.06
N VAL A 165 4.94 -12.25 18.58
CA VAL A 165 5.61 -12.17 17.28
C VAL A 165 5.54 -13.53 16.61
N GLY A 166 5.02 -13.55 15.38
CA GLY A 166 4.89 -14.73 14.54
C GLY A 166 6.00 -14.84 13.50
N GLY A 167 6.18 -16.05 13.00
CA GLY A 167 7.04 -16.34 11.86
C GLY A 167 6.38 -16.04 10.52
N ARG A 168 7.21 -15.94 9.49
CA ARG A 168 6.78 -15.88 8.09
C ARG A 168 7.78 -16.60 7.19
N SER A 169 7.30 -17.60 6.46
CA SER A 169 8.05 -18.32 5.43
C SER A 169 7.55 -17.96 4.03
N ILE A 170 8.48 -17.82 3.09
CA ILE A 170 8.25 -17.56 1.67
C ILE A 170 9.09 -18.52 0.82
N VAL A 171 8.79 -18.65 -0.47
CA VAL A 171 9.61 -19.42 -1.41
C VAL A 171 10.48 -18.49 -2.26
N TRP A 172 11.65 -18.13 -1.76
CA TRP A 172 12.58 -17.29 -2.50
C TRP A 172 12.99 -17.95 -3.83
N ASN A 173 12.90 -17.23 -4.95
CA ASN A 173 13.34 -17.73 -6.25
C ASN A 173 13.88 -16.60 -7.12
N GLN A 174 15.04 -16.82 -7.73
CA GLN A 174 15.61 -15.97 -8.77
C GLN A 174 15.93 -16.82 -10.00
N LEU A 175 15.27 -16.54 -11.13
CA LEU A 175 15.16 -17.46 -12.27
C LEU A 175 16.15 -17.21 -13.41
N VAL A 176 16.89 -16.10 -13.40
CA VAL A 176 17.99 -15.83 -14.34
C VAL A 176 19.23 -16.55 -13.86
N GLN A 177 19.67 -17.53 -14.65
CA GLN A 177 20.84 -18.33 -14.32
C GLN A 177 22.08 -17.72 -14.98
N SER A 178 23.03 -17.28 -14.15
CA SER A 178 24.30 -16.74 -14.62
C SER A 178 25.16 -17.86 -15.21
N THR A 179 25.28 -17.89 -16.54
CA THR A 179 26.18 -18.80 -17.25
C THR A 179 27.00 -18.01 -18.27
N SER A 180 28.30 -18.25 -18.31
CA SER A 180 29.17 -17.61 -19.29
C SER A 180 28.78 -18.03 -20.71
N ASN A 181 28.38 -17.06 -21.52
CA ASN A 181 27.97 -17.27 -22.90
C ASN A 181 28.09 -15.97 -23.71
N GLU A 182 28.17 -16.09 -25.03
CA GLU A 182 28.11 -14.94 -25.95
C GLU A 182 27.06 -15.18 -27.03
N ILE A 183 26.17 -14.21 -27.22
CA ILE A 183 25.11 -14.26 -28.22
C ILE A 183 25.12 -12.95 -28.99
N THR A 184 25.04 -13.01 -30.33
CA THR A 184 24.91 -11.82 -31.17
C THR A 184 23.55 -11.83 -31.86
N GLY A 185 22.80 -10.74 -31.71
CA GLY A 185 21.50 -10.55 -32.33
C GLY A 185 21.30 -9.10 -32.74
N ALA A 186 20.66 -8.85 -33.88
CA ALA A 186 20.42 -7.50 -34.40
C ALA A 186 21.67 -6.59 -34.45
N GLY A 187 22.87 -7.14 -34.70
CA GLY A 187 24.12 -6.37 -34.73
C GLY A 187 24.75 -6.06 -33.36
N VAL A 188 24.13 -6.51 -32.26
CA VAL A 188 24.62 -6.30 -30.89
C VAL A 188 25.10 -7.63 -30.31
N LYS A 189 26.33 -7.66 -29.81
CA LYS A 189 26.90 -8.77 -29.06
C LYS A 189 26.60 -8.61 -27.58
N ALA A 190 25.93 -9.59 -26.99
CA ALA A 190 25.73 -9.73 -25.56
C ALA A 190 26.67 -10.79 -24.98
N THR A 191 27.52 -10.39 -24.05
CA THR A 191 28.43 -11.25 -23.29
C THR A 191 27.85 -11.42 -21.88
N PHE A 192 27.48 -12.64 -21.53
CA PHE A 192 26.97 -13.03 -20.21
C PHE A 192 28.14 -13.49 -19.35
N SER A 193 28.25 -12.98 -18.13
CA SER A 193 29.25 -13.42 -17.15
C SER A 193 28.62 -14.20 -16.00
N ASN A 194 29.47 -14.92 -15.25
CA ASN A 194 29.04 -15.80 -14.16
C ASN A 194 28.50 -15.04 -12.94
N ASP A 195 28.75 -13.74 -12.84
CA ASP A 195 28.20 -12.84 -11.82
C ASP A 195 26.81 -12.30 -12.19
N GLY A 196 26.24 -12.71 -13.34
CA GLY A 196 24.92 -12.29 -13.80
C GLY A 196 24.93 -10.99 -14.61
N ILE A 197 26.09 -10.36 -14.81
CA ILE A 197 26.21 -9.17 -15.64
C ILE A 197 26.10 -9.57 -17.12
N VAL A 198 25.35 -8.78 -17.88
CA VAL A 198 25.29 -8.84 -19.34
C VAL A 198 25.94 -7.57 -19.89
N THR A 199 26.98 -7.73 -20.71
CA THR A 199 27.65 -6.62 -21.39
C THR A 199 27.28 -6.59 -22.87
N LEU A 200 26.81 -5.45 -23.36
CA LEU A 200 26.39 -5.21 -24.74
C LEU A 200 27.43 -4.38 -25.50
N ASN A 201 27.77 -4.84 -26.70
CA ASN A 201 28.68 -4.14 -27.62
C ASN A 201 28.18 -4.22 -29.07
N GLY A 202 28.26 -3.11 -29.80
CA GLY A 202 27.92 -3.02 -31.21
C GLY A 202 26.79 -2.03 -31.51
N THR A 203 26.49 -1.83 -32.79
CA THR A 203 25.41 -0.95 -33.24
C THR A 203 24.23 -1.78 -33.73
N ALA A 204 23.04 -1.52 -33.19
CA ALA A 204 21.86 -2.27 -33.56
C ALA A 204 21.45 -2.01 -35.02
N THR A 205 21.29 -3.08 -35.80
CA THR A 205 20.90 -3.01 -37.22
C THR A 205 19.39 -3.00 -37.43
N THR A 206 18.61 -3.40 -36.41
CA THR A 206 17.15 -3.44 -36.41
C THR A 206 16.59 -3.11 -35.03
N THR A 207 15.38 -2.56 -34.97
CA THR A 207 14.63 -2.39 -33.72
C THR A 207 13.88 -3.69 -33.39
N GLY A 208 14.03 -4.21 -32.17
CA GLY A 208 13.33 -5.42 -31.74
C GLY A 208 14.06 -6.22 -30.66
N ASN A 209 13.53 -7.40 -30.37
CA ASN A 209 14.16 -8.37 -29.45
C ASN A 209 15.43 -8.93 -30.08
N ALA A 210 16.59 -8.63 -29.50
CA ALA A 210 17.89 -9.04 -30.04
C ALA A 210 18.42 -10.32 -29.40
N VAL A 211 18.41 -10.39 -28.07
CA VAL A 211 19.05 -11.48 -27.32
C VAL A 211 18.14 -11.94 -26.19
N SER A 212 17.98 -13.25 -26.01
CA SER A 212 17.28 -13.80 -24.85
C SER A 212 18.23 -13.93 -23.66
N VAL A 213 17.82 -13.38 -22.52
CA VAL A 213 18.52 -13.50 -21.24
C VAL A 213 18.27 -14.88 -20.64
N GLN A 214 17.00 -15.30 -20.58
CA GLN A 214 16.62 -16.58 -20.00
C GLN A 214 15.28 -17.06 -20.56
N PRO A 215 15.17 -18.36 -20.93
CA PRO A 215 13.88 -19.01 -21.12
C PRO A 215 13.32 -19.47 -19.75
N VAL A 216 12.16 -18.95 -19.36
CA VAL A 216 11.48 -19.35 -18.12
C VAL A 216 10.19 -20.09 -18.47
N LYS A 217 9.94 -21.24 -17.83
CA LYS A 217 8.65 -21.93 -17.93
C LYS A 217 7.65 -21.24 -17.01
N ASN A 218 6.94 -20.26 -17.53
CA ASN A 218 5.95 -19.53 -16.76
C ASN A 218 4.69 -20.35 -16.56
N GLN A 219 3.97 -20.07 -15.48
CA GLN A 219 2.71 -20.69 -15.13
C GLN A 219 1.57 -19.69 -15.32
N LYS A 220 0.46 -20.17 -15.87
CA LYS A 220 -0.74 -19.37 -16.09
C LYS A 220 -1.32 -18.92 -14.74
N GLY A 221 -1.73 -17.66 -14.66
CA GLY A 221 -2.25 -17.00 -13.46
C GLY A 221 -1.18 -16.43 -12.55
N HIS A 222 0.11 -16.71 -12.78
CA HIS A 222 1.18 -16.19 -11.94
C HIS A 222 1.57 -14.76 -12.32
N LYS A 223 2.06 -14.06 -11.31
CA LYS A 223 2.73 -12.77 -11.43
C LYS A 223 4.24 -12.96 -11.39
N TYR A 224 4.93 -12.25 -12.26
CA TYR A 224 6.38 -12.23 -12.35
C TYR A 224 6.89 -10.80 -12.20
N LEU A 225 7.94 -10.61 -11.41
CA LEU A 225 8.73 -9.39 -11.43
C LEU A 225 9.92 -9.61 -12.36
N MET A 226 10.10 -8.73 -13.33
CA MET A 226 11.30 -8.66 -14.15
C MET A 226 12.01 -7.33 -13.91
N VAL A 227 13.31 -7.39 -13.66
CA VAL A 227 14.14 -6.22 -13.33
C VAL A 227 15.35 -6.22 -14.26
N ALA A 228 15.61 -5.14 -14.97
CA ALA A 228 16.79 -5.04 -15.82
C ALA A 228 18.07 -4.77 -15.05
N ASN A 229 17.98 -3.98 -13.97
CA ASN A 229 19.09 -3.52 -13.13
C ASN A 229 20.26 -2.96 -13.98
N PRO A 230 20.09 -1.81 -14.64
CA PRO A 230 21.13 -1.21 -15.46
C PRO A 230 22.32 -0.76 -14.60
N LEU A 231 23.53 -1.16 -15.00
CA LEU A 231 24.80 -0.80 -14.33
C LEU A 231 25.57 0.27 -15.12
N SER A 232 24.96 0.88 -16.13
CA SER A 232 25.56 1.88 -17.01
C SER A 232 24.49 2.71 -17.73
N GLY A 233 24.87 3.90 -18.23
CA GLY A 233 23.94 4.97 -18.64
C GLY A 233 23.20 4.82 -19.98
N VAL A 234 22.98 3.61 -20.50
CA VAL A 234 22.21 3.37 -21.74
C VAL A 234 21.06 2.41 -21.45
N TYR A 235 20.00 2.92 -20.83
CA TYR A 235 18.79 2.18 -20.52
C TYR A 235 17.56 3.09 -20.59
N GLY A 236 16.47 2.57 -21.14
CA GLY A 236 15.20 3.28 -21.25
C GLY A 236 14.61 3.22 -22.66
N LYS A 237 13.44 3.86 -22.79
CA LYS A 237 12.70 3.92 -24.06
C LYS A 237 13.59 4.50 -25.18
N ASP A 238 13.47 3.94 -26.38
CA ASP A 238 14.26 4.30 -27.55
C ASP A 238 15.79 4.07 -27.43
N GLN A 239 16.24 3.42 -26.34
CA GLN A 239 17.65 3.08 -26.09
C GLN A 239 17.85 1.57 -25.87
N LEU A 240 17.35 1.03 -24.77
CA LEU A 240 17.47 -0.39 -24.39
C LEU A 240 16.38 -0.72 -23.38
N LEU A 241 15.67 -1.83 -23.58
CA LEU A 241 14.66 -2.30 -22.63
C LEU A 241 14.84 -3.78 -22.34
N PHE A 242 14.44 -4.19 -21.14
CA PHE A 242 14.22 -5.60 -20.82
C PHE A 242 12.75 -5.94 -21.02
N SER A 243 12.47 -6.88 -21.93
CA SER A 243 11.11 -7.20 -22.38
C SER A 243 10.78 -8.68 -22.19
N SER A 244 9.57 -8.97 -21.73
CA SER A 244 8.95 -10.28 -21.91
C SER A 244 8.23 -10.27 -23.25
N GLN A 245 8.61 -11.15 -24.19
CA GLN A 245 8.31 -11.14 -25.64
C GLN A 245 6.88 -10.77 -26.13
N SER A 246 5.88 -10.62 -25.27
CA SER A 246 4.57 -10.01 -25.59
C SER A 246 3.78 -9.48 -24.38
N TYR A 247 4.34 -9.50 -23.15
CA TYR A 247 3.54 -9.38 -21.92
C TYR A 247 3.92 -8.18 -21.03
N GLY A 248 5.04 -7.53 -21.31
CA GLY A 248 5.46 -6.33 -20.60
C GLY A 248 6.93 -5.98 -20.84
N GLN A 249 7.30 -4.79 -20.40
CA GLN A 249 8.64 -4.22 -20.52
C GLN A 249 8.98 -3.46 -19.25
N ASP A 250 10.19 -3.67 -18.75
CA ASP A 250 10.80 -2.77 -17.79
C ASP A 250 11.36 -1.56 -18.56
N SER A 251 10.77 -0.40 -18.37
CA SER A 251 11.18 0.83 -19.05
C SER A 251 11.91 1.83 -18.16
N THR A 252 11.99 1.55 -16.87
CA THR A 252 12.60 2.43 -15.87
C THR A 252 13.95 1.89 -15.41
N GLY A 253 14.20 0.60 -15.57
CA GLY A 253 15.39 -0.10 -15.06
C GLY A 253 15.19 -0.65 -13.65
N HIS A 254 14.13 -0.20 -12.97
CA HIS A 254 13.73 -0.62 -11.63
C HIS A 254 12.78 -1.82 -11.65
N GLY A 255 12.27 -2.21 -12.82
CA GLY A 255 11.49 -3.43 -12.99
C GLY A 255 10.02 -3.21 -13.31
N ALA A 256 9.36 -4.31 -13.65
CA ALA A 256 7.94 -4.36 -13.97
C ALA A 256 7.32 -5.67 -13.47
N ILE A 257 6.13 -5.57 -12.87
CA ILE A 257 5.31 -6.73 -12.52
C ILE A 257 4.40 -7.05 -13.70
N ILE A 258 4.45 -8.29 -14.18
CA ILE A 258 3.65 -8.80 -15.30
C ILE A 258 2.84 -10.02 -14.87
N THR A 259 1.65 -10.20 -15.43
CA THR A 259 0.80 -11.37 -15.16
C THR A 259 0.72 -12.28 -16.39
N ASN A 260 0.90 -13.59 -16.18
CA ASN A 260 0.73 -14.57 -17.25
C ASN A 260 -0.71 -15.05 -17.36
N GLU A 261 -1.52 -14.40 -18.19
CA GLU A 261 -2.92 -14.78 -18.42
C GLU A 261 -3.10 -15.91 -19.45
N SER A 262 -2.03 -16.29 -20.16
CA SER A 262 -2.15 -16.95 -21.47
C SER A 262 -1.95 -18.46 -21.46
N SER A 263 -0.88 -18.98 -20.83
CA SER A 263 -0.45 -20.37 -21.02
C SER A 263 0.67 -20.79 -20.05
N ASN A 264 0.91 -22.10 -19.92
CA ASN A 264 2.07 -22.65 -19.21
C ASN A 264 3.30 -22.81 -20.14
N ALA A 265 3.44 -21.91 -21.12
CA ALA A 265 4.48 -21.96 -22.13
C ALA A 265 5.80 -21.38 -21.63
N LYS A 266 6.89 -21.74 -22.32
CA LYS A 266 8.17 -21.06 -22.12
C LYS A 266 8.07 -19.64 -22.63
N TRP A 267 8.36 -18.67 -21.77
CA TRP A 267 8.54 -17.28 -22.15
C TRP A 267 10.02 -16.97 -22.26
N TYR A 268 10.33 -16.10 -23.20
CA TYR A 268 11.67 -15.60 -23.41
C TYR A 268 11.69 -14.15 -22.94
N TYR A 269 12.55 -13.88 -21.98
CA TYR A 269 12.87 -12.53 -21.55
C TYR A 269 14.08 -12.08 -22.37
N THR A 270 13.95 -10.94 -23.02
CA THR A 270 14.84 -10.49 -24.08
C THR A 270 15.28 -9.06 -23.88
N LEU A 271 16.49 -8.76 -24.36
CA LEU A 271 17.00 -7.42 -24.52
C LEU A 271 16.45 -6.86 -25.83
N TYR A 272 15.65 -5.80 -25.70
CA TYR A 272 15.04 -5.09 -26.80
C TYR A 272 15.93 -3.90 -27.17
N VAL A 273 16.43 -3.91 -28.40
CA VAL A 273 17.36 -2.90 -28.93
C VAL A 273 16.66 -2.03 -29.97
N TYR A 274 17.20 -0.84 -30.21
CA TYR A 274 16.66 0.11 -31.18
C TYR A 274 17.66 0.35 -32.30
N LYS A 275 17.18 0.32 -33.54
CA LYS A 275 18.01 0.52 -34.74
C LYS A 275 18.86 1.78 -34.60
N ASP A 276 20.12 1.69 -35.04
CA ASP A 276 21.13 2.75 -35.06
C ASP A 276 21.63 3.20 -33.67
N VAL A 277 21.10 2.63 -32.56
CA VAL A 277 21.68 2.80 -31.22
C VAL A 277 22.97 2.00 -31.10
N THR A 278 24.03 2.65 -30.60
CA THR A 278 25.32 2.01 -30.33
C THR A 278 25.45 1.70 -28.85
N TYR A 279 25.75 0.45 -28.54
CA TYR A 279 26.09 -0.03 -27.22
C TYR A 279 27.61 -0.19 -27.16
N ASP A 280 28.25 0.55 -26.27
CA ASP A 280 29.69 0.46 -26.00
C ASP A 280 29.86 0.14 -24.52
N ASN A 281 30.22 -1.10 -24.21
CA ASN A 281 30.37 -1.59 -22.84
C ASN A 281 29.15 -1.30 -21.94
N VAL A 282 27.93 -1.39 -22.50
CA VAL A 282 26.68 -1.20 -21.75
C VAL A 282 26.42 -2.44 -20.91
N LYS A 283 26.26 -2.26 -19.60
CA LYS A 283 26.09 -3.32 -18.60
C LYS A 283 24.73 -3.24 -17.92
N LEU A 284 24.16 -4.41 -17.68
CA LEU A 284 22.95 -4.62 -16.89
C LEU A 284 23.03 -5.97 -16.16
N GLN A 285 22.20 -6.17 -15.15
CA GLN A 285 22.19 -7.40 -14.34
C GLN A 285 20.75 -7.93 -14.16
N PRO A 286 20.16 -8.48 -15.23
CA PRO A 286 18.74 -8.79 -15.27
C PRO A 286 18.33 -9.90 -14.31
N GLN A 287 17.15 -9.76 -13.69
CA GLN A 287 16.60 -10.69 -12.70
C GLN A 287 15.11 -10.94 -12.96
N ILE A 288 14.66 -12.17 -12.70
CA ILE A 288 13.24 -12.56 -12.84
C ILE A 288 12.78 -13.36 -11.61
N PHE A 289 11.68 -12.95 -10.99
CA PHE A 289 11.10 -13.58 -9.80
C PHE A 289 9.66 -14.03 -10.08
N ASP A 290 9.30 -15.26 -9.73
CA ASP A 290 7.90 -15.73 -9.70
C ASP A 290 7.27 -15.35 -8.36
N LEU A 291 6.59 -14.20 -8.33
CA LEU A 291 6.01 -13.63 -7.11
C LEU A 291 4.90 -14.52 -6.53
N THR A 292 4.15 -15.18 -7.40
CA THR A 292 3.07 -16.08 -6.98
C THR A 292 3.63 -17.33 -6.30
N GLN A 293 4.75 -17.87 -6.79
CA GLN A 293 5.47 -18.95 -6.10
C GLN A 293 6.06 -18.45 -4.76
N MET A 294 6.61 -17.23 -4.70
CA MET A 294 7.22 -16.68 -3.48
C MET A 294 6.23 -16.50 -2.35
N PHE A 295 5.10 -15.84 -2.63
CA PHE A 295 4.18 -15.35 -1.63
C PHE A 295 2.88 -16.16 -1.53
N GLY A 296 2.59 -16.97 -2.56
CA GLY A 296 1.29 -17.59 -2.76
C GLY A 296 0.31 -16.65 -3.45
N ALA A 297 -0.63 -17.23 -4.19
CA ALA A 297 -1.63 -16.49 -4.95
C ALA A 297 -2.46 -15.55 -4.07
N GLY A 298 -2.54 -14.27 -4.45
CA GLY A 298 -3.28 -13.25 -3.73
C GLY A 298 -2.49 -12.54 -2.62
N ASN A 299 -1.26 -12.99 -2.33
CA ASN A 299 -0.37 -12.36 -1.35
C ASN A 299 0.86 -11.72 -2.01
N GLU A 300 0.92 -11.66 -3.34
CA GLU A 300 2.04 -11.04 -4.05
C GLU A 300 2.10 -9.53 -3.81
N PRO A 301 3.30 -8.92 -3.81
CA PRO A 301 3.41 -7.47 -3.82
C PRO A 301 2.67 -6.89 -5.02
N SER A 302 1.98 -5.79 -4.80
CA SER A 302 1.18 -5.11 -5.81
C SER A 302 1.99 -4.13 -6.66
N THR A 303 3.14 -3.71 -6.14
CA THR A 303 4.06 -2.75 -6.75
C THR A 303 5.51 -3.22 -6.63
N VAL A 304 6.40 -2.69 -7.47
CA VAL A 304 7.83 -3.01 -7.42
C VAL A 304 8.45 -2.46 -6.14
N GLU A 305 8.01 -1.27 -5.71
CA GLU A 305 8.46 -0.61 -4.49
C GLU A 305 8.11 -1.42 -3.22
N GLU A 306 6.99 -2.16 -3.23
CA GLU A 306 6.67 -3.11 -2.16
C GLU A 306 7.63 -4.29 -2.12
N PHE A 307 8.04 -4.80 -3.29
CA PHE A 307 9.03 -5.87 -3.38
C PHE A 307 10.41 -5.39 -2.91
N GLU A 308 10.88 -4.26 -3.40
CA GLU A 308 12.18 -3.66 -3.04
C GLU A 308 12.26 -3.36 -1.53
N LYS A 309 11.16 -2.90 -0.91
CA LYS A 309 11.12 -2.72 0.55
C LYS A 309 11.40 -4.01 1.32
N MET A 310 10.95 -5.15 0.81
CA MET A 310 11.19 -6.47 1.42
C MET A 310 12.55 -7.04 1.04
N PHE A 311 13.08 -6.68 -0.13
CA PHE A 311 14.30 -7.20 -0.72
C PHE A 311 15.14 -6.05 -1.31
N PRO A 312 15.80 -5.25 -0.43
CA PRO A 312 16.44 -4.01 -0.83
C PRO A 312 17.77 -4.17 -1.57
N ALA A 313 18.32 -5.37 -1.72
CA ALA A 313 19.57 -5.54 -2.44
C ALA A 313 19.33 -5.44 -3.95
N ASP A 314 20.20 -4.71 -4.65
CA ASP A 314 20.09 -4.52 -6.11
C ASP A 314 20.20 -5.84 -6.88
N TYR A 315 20.90 -6.83 -6.32
CA TYR A 315 21.12 -8.11 -6.95
C TYR A 315 21.04 -9.29 -5.99
N TYR A 316 20.37 -10.34 -6.45
CA TYR A 316 20.28 -11.63 -5.81
C TYR A 316 20.75 -12.74 -6.77
N PRO A 317 21.55 -13.70 -6.27
CA PRO A 317 22.01 -14.82 -7.09
C PRO A 317 20.86 -15.76 -7.45
N TYR A 318 21.05 -16.52 -8.54
CA TYR A 318 20.11 -17.56 -8.98
C TYR A 318 19.75 -18.53 -7.85
N THR A 319 18.45 -18.74 -7.69
CA THR A 319 17.86 -19.75 -6.80
C THR A 319 16.61 -20.32 -7.45
N ALA A 320 16.58 -21.65 -7.66
CA ALA A 320 15.45 -22.33 -8.30
C ALA A 320 14.17 -22.35 -7.45
N GLY A 321 14.27 -22.01 -6.16
CA GLY A 321 13.20 -22.09 -5.17
C GLY A 321 13.73 -22.64 -3.84
N GLU A 322 13.76 -21.82 -2.80
CA GLU A 322 14.11 -22.23 -1.44
C GLU A 322 13.12 -21.65 -0.44
N ILE A 323 12.83 -22.38 0.64
CA ILE A 323 12.01 -21.82 1.72
C ILE A 323 12.91 -20.95 2.59
N VAL A 324 12.60 -19.65 2.64
CA VAL A 324 13.22 -18.69 3.55
C VAL A 324 12.22 -18.39 4.65
N SER A 325 12.67 -18.46 5.91
CA SER A 325 11.83 -18.16 7.08
C SER A 325 12.38 -16.96 7.85
N ALA A 326 11.54 -15.95 8.03
CA ALA A 326 11.82 -14.73 8.76
C ALA A 326 11.51 -14.90 10.25
N GLY A 327 12.46 -15.50 10.97
CA GLY A 327 12.49 -15.43 12.44
C GLY A 327 12.92 -14.03 12.89
N THR A 328 12.36 -13.54 14.00
CA THR A 328 12.73 -12.23 14.56
C THR A 328 13.93 -12.39 15.48
N GLU A 329 15.02 -11.69 15.18
CA GLU A 329 16.24 -11.73 15.98
C GLU A 329 16.22 -10.73 17.13
N SER A 330 15.57 -9.57 16.91
CA SER A 330 15.47 -8.51 17.90
C SER A 330 14.33 -7.57 17.58
N ILE A 331 13.75 -6.97 18.62
CA ILE A 331 12.90 -5.80 18.50
C ILE A 331 13.77 -4.56 18.63
N VAL A 332 13.69 -3.65 17.67
CA VAL A 332 14.41 -2.37 17.72
C VAL A 332 13.38 -1.26 17.89
N GLU A 333 13.45 -0.58 19.02
CA GLU A 333 12.75 0.68 19.24
C GLU A 333 13.69 1.83 18.85
N GLN A 334 13.18 2.79 18.10
CA GLN A 334 13.94 3.95 17.69
C GLN A 334 13.08 5.20 17.76
N GLY A 335 13.66 6.27 18.28
CA GLY A 335 13.04 7.58 18.30
C GLY A 335 12.74 8.15 16.91
N LYS A 336 11.96 9.23 16.88
CA LYS A 336 11.63 9.99 15.66
C LYS A 336 12.85 10.72 15.09
N ASN A 337 13.81 11.08 15.95
CA ASN A 337 15.06 11.68 15.52
C ASN A 337 15.98 10.58 14.98
N LEU A 338 16.22 10.58 13.67
CA LEU A 338 17.06 9.65 12.93
C LEU A 338 18.54 10.05 12.96
N PHE A 339 18.85 11.22 13.52
CA PHE A 339 20.15 11.84 13.39
C PHE A 339 21.14 11.39 14.48
N ASN A 340 21.92 10.35 14.20
CA ASN A 340 22.93 9.82 15.11
C ASN A 340 24.35 10.33 14.81
N PHE A 341 24.79 11.41 15.47
CA PHE A 341 26.14 11.96 15.30
C PHE A 341 27.27 10.94 15.48
N ASN A 342 27.10 9.94 16.35
CA ASN A 342 28.14 8.93 16.60
C ASN A 342 28.35 7.99 15.40
N SER A 343 27.44 8.00 14.44
CA SER A 343 27.54 7.22 13.20
C SER A 343 28.20 7.97 12.04
N ALA A 344 28.62 9.22 12.25
CA ALA A 344 29.23 10.04 11.21
C ALA A 344 30.58 9.47 10.74
N LYS A 345 30.66 9.18 9.45
CA LYS A 345 31.86 8.70 8.74
C LYS A 345 32.65 9.87 8.18
N LEU A 346 33.97 9.67 8.04
CA LEU A 346 34.93 10.66 7.55
C LEU A 346 35.28 10.42 6.08
N ASN A 347 35.23 11.48 5.27
CA ASN A 347 35.76 11.50 3.90
C ASN A 347 36.91 12.54 3.78
N LYS A 348 37.55 12.63 2.61
CA LYS A 348 38.62 13.59 2.27
C LYS A 348 38.20 15.05 2.46
N SER A 349 36.91 15.38 2.31
CA SER A 349 36.44 16.78 2.36
C SER A 349 35.33 17.05 3.38
N TYR A 350 34.54 16.05 3.78
CA TYR A 350 33.36 16.21 4.64
C TYR A 350 33.22 15.06 5.63
N ARG A 351 32.32 15.22 6.62
CA ARG A 351 31.72 14.11 7.36
C ARG A 351 30.34 13.83 6.82
N TYR A 352 29.91 12.58 6.89
CA TYR A 352 28.57 12.21 6.46
C TYR A 352 27.98 11.11 7.34
N ILE A 353 26.68 11.14 7.51
CA ILE A 353 25.91 10.03 8.04
C ILE A 353 25.16 9.44 6.85
N SER A 354 25.42 8.17 6.56
CA SER A 354 24.79 7.47 5.45
C SER A 354 23.43 6.92 5.85
N ASP A 355 22.50 6.84 4.90
CA ASP A 355 21.24 6.11 5.05
C ASP A 355 20.39 6.58 6.24
N VAL A 356 20.44 7.89 6.54
CA VAL A 356 19.64 8.50 7.61
C VAL A 356 18.15 8.35 7.30
N ILE A 357 17.77 8.54 6.03
CA ILE A 357 16.39 8.53 5.58
C ILE A 357 16.12 7.20 4.85
N PRO A 358 15.10 6.41 5.26
CA PRO A 358 14.70 5.21 4.54
C PRO A 358 14.21 5.53 3.12
N ASP A 359 14.40 4.61 2.19
CA ASP A 359 14.04 4.79 0.78
C ASP A 359 12.58 5.18 0.56
N GLY A 360 12.39 6.12 -0.38
CA GLY A 360 11.07 6.64 -0.75
C GLY A 360 10.37 7.43 0.36
N LYS A 361 11.06 7.78 1.45
CA LYS A 361 10.52 8.62 2.52
C LYS A 361 10.97 10.06 2.38
N LYS A 362 10.07 10.96 2.76
CA LYS A 362 10.40 12.37 2.98
C LYS A 362 10.88 12.55 4.41
N ALA A 363 11.79 13.49 4.59
CA ALA A 363 12.27 13.88 5.90
C ALA A 363 12.52 15.39 5.96
N VAL A 364 12.60 15.90 7.17
CA VAL A 364 12.87 17.29 7.49
C VAL A 364 14.00 17.36 8.51
N MET A 365 14.83 18.40 8.39
CA MET A 365 15.90 18.69 9.34
C MET A 365 15.58 19.99 10.10
N SER A 366 15.68 19.95 11.42
CA SER A 366 15.54 21.12 12.30
C SER A 366 16.82 21.38 13.09
N LEU A 367 17.17 22.66 13.23
CA LEU A 367 18.30 23.15 14.02
C LEU A 367 17.76 24.17 15.02
N ALA A 368 17.65 23.79 16.30
CA ALA A 368 17.24 24.68 17.38
C ALA A 368 18.49 25.29 18.04
N ASP A 369 18.62 26.62 18.00
CA ASP A 369 19.78 27.33 18.55
C ASP A 369 19.76 27.32 20.09
N LYS A 370 20.86 26.88 20.70
CA LYS A 370 21.09 26.84 22.14
C LYS A 370 22.00 27.95 22.63
N ASP A 371 22.95 28.37 21.79
CA ASP A 371 23.99 29.33 22.15
C ASP A 371 24.49 30.08 20.91
N THR A 372 23.88 31.23 20.69
CA THR A 372 24.22 32.14 19.59
C THR A 372 25.65 32.69 19.63
N SER A 373 26.37 32.53 20.75
CA SER A 373 27.76 33.00 20.88
C SER A 373 28.78 32.09 20.21
N VAL A 374 28.43 30.85 19.91
CA VAL A 374 29.32 29.90 19.23
C VAL A 374 29.41 30.21 17.73
N ASP A 375 30.62 30.43 17.25
CA ASP A 375 30.88 30.66 15.82
C ASP A 375 30.82 29.36 15.02
N VAL A 376 29.90 29.31 14.07
CA VAL A 376 29.68 28.20 13.12
C VAL A 376 29.75 28.69 11.66
N SER A 377 30.31 29.88 11.43
CA SER A 377 30.37 30.54 10.11
C SER A 377 31.19 29.80 9.05
N GLU A 378 31.94 28.78 9.42
CA GLU A 378 32.65 27.91 8.47
C GLU A 378 31.93 26.57 8.26
N ILE A 379 30.82 26.32 8.98
CA ILE A 379 30.13 25.03 9.02
C ILE A 379 28.90 25.03 8.12
N ASN A 380 28.77 23.98 7.30
CA ASN A 380 27.63 23.68 6.47
C ASN A 380 27.09 22.30 6.89
N ILE A 381 25.78 22.19 7.09
CA ILE A 381 25.10 20.90 7.28
C ILE A 381 23.88 20.84 6.37
N GLY A 382 23.66 19.68 5.76
CA GLY A 382 22.54 19.51 4.84
C GLY A 382 22.45 18.13 4.23
N PHE A 383 21.54 18.04 3.28
CA PHE A 383 21.10 16.85 2.58
C PHE A 383 21.80 16.75 1.21
N ALA A 384 22.23 15.57 0.78
CA ALA A 384 22.81 15.37 -0.55
C ALA A 384 21.81 14.67 -1.49
N ASN A 385 21.63 15.18 -2.72
CA ASN A 385 20.90 14.45 -3.76
C ASN A 385 21.79 13.35 -4.37
N ASP A 386 21.16 12.26 -4.81
CA ASP A 386 21.75 11.01 -5.30
C ASP A 386 23.13 11.11 -5.97
N VAL A 387 24.02 10.23 -5.50
CA VAL A 387 25.39 10.06 -5.99
C VAL A 387 25.57 8.56 -6.26
N CYS A 388 24.96 8.03 -7.34
CA CYS A 388 25.07 6.61 -7.68
C CYS A 388 26.52 6.11 -7.84
N GLU A 389 27.49 7.00 -8.08
CA GLU A 389 28.90 6.69 -7.90
C GLU A 389 29.57 7.97 -7.39
N LEU A 390 30.39 7.88 -6.35
CA LEU A 390 31.25 8.96 -5.82
C LEU A 390 32.36 9.36 -6.82
N ASP A 391 32.00 9.53 -8.08
CA ASP A 391 32.83 10.25 -9.04
C ASP A 391 32.88 11.72 -8.63
N SER A 392 34.02 12.35 -8.93
CA SER A 392 34.50 13.62 -8.37
C SER A 392 33.64 14.88 -8.59
N ASN A 393 32.39 14.73 -9.02
CA ASN A 393 31.47 15.81 -9.40
C ASN A 393 30.11 15.70 -8.68
N VAL A 394 30.08 15.68 -7.34
CA VAL A 394 28.83 15.92 -6.59
C VAL A 394 28.41 17.37 -6.82
N THR A 395 27.34 17.61 -7.59
CA THR A 395 27.00 18.97 -8.05
C THR A 395 25.89 19.67 -7.27
N GLU A 396 25.08 18.99 -6.43
CA GLU A 396 23.95 19.64 -5.75
C GLU A 396 23.76 19.16 -4.29
N PHE A 397 24.14 20.02 -3.35
CA PHE A 397 23.87 19.86 -1.91
C PHE A 397 22.74 20.80 -1.48
N ASN A 398 21.79 20.28 -0.72
CA ASN A 398 20.74 21.04 -0.07
C ASN A 398 21.19 21.44 1.34
N TRP A 399 21.97 22.52 1.42
CA TRP A 399 22.48 23.04 2.69
C TRP A 399 21.39 23.72 3.52
N VAL A 400 21.21 23.23 4.75
CA VAL A 400 20.29 23.79 5.75
C VAL A 400 20.99 24.93 6.52
N LEU A 401 22.24 24.70 6.91
CA LEU A 401 23.15 25.71 7.46
C LEU A 401 24.27 25.94 6.45
N THR A 402 24.66 27.21 6.27
CA THR A 402 25.83 27.59 5.47
C THR A 402 26.70 28.63 6.16
N ASN A 403 27.84 28.97 5.56
CA ASN A 403 28.68 30.09 5.98
C ASN A 403 27.96 31.46 5.99
N SER A 404 26.84 31.58 5.28
CA SER A 404 25.98 32.78 5.27
C SER A 404 24.93 32.77 6.38
N GLY A 405 24.97 31.76 7.27
CA GLY A 405 23.96 31.51 8.29
C GLY A 405 22.93 30.47 7.86
N LEU A 406 21.87 30.32 8.67
CA LEU A 406 20.70 29.53 8.31
C LEU A 406 20.08 30.10 7.04
N ASN A 407 19.81 29.24 6.06
CA ASN A 407 19.31 29.68 4.77
C ASN A 407 17.93 30.36 4.93
N SER A 408 17.76 31.57 4.38
CA SER A 408 16.73 32.56 4.75
C SER A 408 15.29 32.27 4.30
N ASN A 409 14.98 31.03 3.91
CA ASN A 409 13.59 30.55 3.84
C ASN A 409 13.01 30.19 5.23
N ASN A 410 13.75 30.54 6.30
CA ASN A 410 13.36 30.78 7.69
C ASN A 410 12.64 29.65 8.44
N SER A 411 13.29 29.23 9.54
CA SER A 411 12.77 28.41 10.64
C SER A 411 12.03 27.17 10.16
N ASN A 412 12.64 25.99 10.32
CA ASN A 412 11.94 24.71 10.15
C ASN A 412 11.54 24.37 8.70
N VAL A 413 12.45 24.54 7.73
CA VAL A 413 12.10 24.41 6.31
C VAL A 413 12.05 22.96 5.82
N SER A 414 10.80 22.60 5.53
CA SER A 414 10.27 21.54 4.68
C SER A 414 10.71 21.65 3.21
N TYR A 415 10.57 20.52 2.49
CA TYR A 415 10.64 20.28 1.03
C TYR A 415 11.90 19.60 0.48
N VAL A 416 11.69 18.39 -0.05
CA VAL A 416 12.38 17.85 -1.22
C VAL A 416 11.36 17.71 -2.36
N HIS A 417 11.79 18.14 -3.55
CA HIS A 417 11.12 18.15 -4.85
C HIS A 417 10.38 16.86 -5.23
N ASP A 418 9.38 17.00 -6.11
CA ASP A 418 8.65 15.97 -6.89
C ASP A 418 9.53 15.10 -7.82
N LYS A 419 10.82 14.91 -7.53
CA LYS A 419 11.66 13.94 -8.23
C LYS A 419 11.98 12.79 -7.28
N SER A 420 11.48 11.63 -7.67
CA SER A 420 11.51 10.33 -7.03
C SER A 420 12.91 9.73 -6.79
N ALA A 421 13.91 10.49 -6.30
CA ALA A 421 15.25 9.97 -6.04
C ALA A 421 15.98 10.67 -4.86
N LEU A 422 16.12 9.93 -3.75
CA LEU A 422 17.42 9.64 -3.12
C LEU A 422 18.22 10.76 -2.41
N CYS A 423 17.60 11.57 -1.54
CA CYS A 423 18.38 12.23 -0.48
C CYS A 423 18.34 11.40 0.81
N ARG A 424 19.35 10.54 1.00
CA ARG A 424 19.44 9.62 2.16
C ARG A 424 20.46 10.02 3.21
N ASP A 425 21.45 10.81 2.79
CA ASP A 425 22.64 11.09 3.57
C ASP A 425 22.64 12.53 4.09
N VAL A 426 23.20 12.72 5.29
CA VAL A 426 23.44 14.04 5.85
C VAL A 426 24.93 14.34 5.88
N PHE A 427 25.31 15.50 5.35
CA PHE A 427 26.69 15.94 5.22
C PHE A 427 27.00 17.09 6.17
N ILE A 428 28.22 17.10 6.70
CA ILE A 428 28.77 18.14 7.57
C ILE A 428 30.14 18.56 7.02
N TYR A 429 30.28 19.85 6.69
CA TYR A 429 31.51 20.47 6.23
C TYR A 429 31.86 21.65 7.14
N PRO A 430 33.08 21.83 7.64
CA PRO A 430 34.27 21.05 7.37
C PRO A 430 34.28 19.78 8.23
N ARG A 431 35.14 18.82 7.84
CA ARG A 431 35.21 17.48 8.46
C ARG A 431 35.89 17.39 9.83
N THR A 432 36.23 18.50 10.48
CA THR A 432 37.03 18.47 11.72
C THR A 432 36.17 18.12 12.94
N ASP A 433 36.76 17.47 13.95
CA ASP A 433 36.07 17.24 15.24
C ASP A 433 35.74 18.57 15.94
N GLU A 434 36.57 19.60 15.76
CA GLU A 434 36.31 20.94 16.30
C GLU A 434 35.07 21.59 15.69
N ALA A 435 34.90 21.49 14.36
CA ALA A 435 33.70 21.99 13.71
C ALA A 435 32.46 21.22 14.18
N LEU A 436 32.54 19.90 14.24
CA LEU A 436 31.46 19.08 14.78
C LEU A 436 31.09 19.48 16.21
N ALA A 437 32.09 19.70 17.07
CA ALA A 437 31.88 20.14 18.45
C ALA A 437 31.20 21.52 18.52
N LYS A 438 31.63 22.49 17.71
CA LYS A 438 30.99 23.82 17.61
C LYS A 438 29.54 23.72 17.14
N LEU A 439 29.27 22.88 16.13
CA LEU A 439 27.91 22.65 15.63
C LEU A 439 27.02 22.07 16.72
N LEU A 440 27.50 21.04 17.42
CA LEU A 440 26.79 20.34 18.50
C LEU A 440 26.58 21.17 19.76
N SER A 441 27.52 22.06 20.09
CA SER A 441 27.36 22.99 21.20
C SER A 441 26.33 24.07 20.89
N ARG A 442 26.23 24.50 19.63
CA ARG A 442 25.30 25.54 19.22
C ARG A 442 23.88 25.05 18.96
N TYR A 443 23.72 23.90 18.30
CA TYR A 443 22.41 23.46 17.84
C TYR A 443 21.98 22.12 18.45
N ASP A 444 20.69 22.03 18.78
CA ASP A 444 19.99 20.76 18.85
C ASP A 444 19.48 20.42 17.45
N ILE A 445 19.96 19.31 16.90
CA ILE A 445 19.75 18.92 15.51
C ILE A 445 18.92 17.65 15.46
N GLN A 446 17.84 17.71 14.70
CA GLN A 446 16.95 16.58 14.48
C GLN A 446 16.71 16.38 12.99
N VAL A 447 16.76 15.12 12.56
CA VAL A 447 16.23 14.69 11.26
C VAL A 447 15.10 13.72 11.53
N GLU A 448 13.91 13.97 11.01
CA GLU A 448 12.75 13.12 11.23
C GLU A 448 11.96 12.93 9.94
N LEU A 449 11.14 11.87 9.89
CA LEU A 449 10.27 11.61 8.74
C LEU A 449 9.11 12.59 8.68
N GLY A 450 8.77 13.02 7.47
CA GLY A 450 7.65 13.92 7.21
C GLY A 450 8.07 15.25 6.61
N ASP A 451 7.08 16.14 6.47
CA ASP A 451 7.26 17.45 5.85
C ASP A 451 7.47 18.56 6.90
N THR A 452 6.91 18.42 8.09
CA THR A 452 6.91 19.47 9.12
C THR A 452 7.71 19.03 10.32
N PRO A 453 8.68 19.84 10.80
CA PRO A 453 9.46 19.43 11.95
C PRO A 453 8.66 19.59 13.23
N THR A 454 8.97 18.73 14.19
CA THR A 454 8.36 18.69 15.51
C THR A 454 9.33 19.24 16.57
N ALA A 455 8.86 19.38 17.81
CA ALA A 455 9.73 19.75 18.92
C ALA A 455 10.90 18.75 19.04
N TYR A 456 12.09 19.28 19.28
CA TYR A 456 13.32 18.50 19.37
C TYR A 456 13.19 17.34 20.37
N ALA A 457 13.60 16.15 19.93
CA ALA A 457 13.89 14.99 20.77
C ALA A 457 15.30 14.49 20.44
N PRO A 458 16.09 14.05 21.43
CA PRO A 458 17.40 13.47 21.19
C PRO A 458 17.26 12.16 20.39
N TYR A 459 18.28 11.82 19.60
CA TYR A 459 18.37 10.49 19.01
C TYR A 459 18.50 9.42 20.11
N HIS A 460 17.68 8.39 20.03
CA HIS A 460 17.86 7.15 20.79
C HIS A 460 17.44 5.94 19.95
N ARG A 461 18.06 4.80 20.26
CA ARG A 461 17.76 3.52 19.62
C ARG A 461 18.07 2.39 20.59
N ASN A 462 17.04 1.65 20.97
CA ASN A 462 17.14 0.51 21.86
C ASN A 462 16.93 -0.78 21.08
N THR A 463 17.76 -1.79 21.36
CA THR A 463 17.63 -3.11 20.74
C THR A 463 17.38 -4.13 21.84
N TYR A 464 16.32 -4.92 21.67
CA TYR A 464 15.89 -5.99 22.55
C TYR A 464 16.07 -7.32 21.84
N PRO A 465 17.20 -8.03 22.06
CA PRO A 465 17.46 -9.31 21.41
C PRO A 465 16.47 -10.38 21.88
N ILE A 466 16.00 -11.21 20.95
CA ILE A 466 15.25 -12.42 21.30
C ILE A 466 16.24 -13.46 21.82
N PRO A 467 15.98 -14.09 22.99
CA PRO A 467 16.87 -15.10 23.57
C PRO A 467 17.16 -16.25 22.60
N GLU A 468 18.43 -16.67 22.52
CA GLU A 468 18.87 -17.80 21.68
C GLU A 468 18.07 -19.08 21.95
N ALA A 469 17.70 -19.34 23.20
CA ALA A 469 16.90 -20.50 23.58
C ALA A 469 15.49 -20.49 22.93
N ILE A 470 14.90 -19.31 22.71
CA ILE A 470 13.63 -19.17 21.98
C ILE A 470 13.84 -19.38 20.48
N LYS A 471 14.91 -18.80 19.92
CA LYS A 471 15.22 -18.95 18.48
C LYS A 471 15.57 -20.38 18.09
N ALA A 472 16.09 -21.16 19.03
CA ALA A 472 16.38 -22.58 18.87
C ALA A 472 15.14 -23.49 18.95
N LEU A 473 13.95 -22.96 19.27
CA LEU A 473 12.73 -23.77 19.36
C LEU A 473 12.34 -24.34 17.98
N PRO A 474 11.78 -25.56 17.93
CA PRO A 474 11.46 -26.22 16.66
C PRO A 474 10.56 -25.36 15.77
N GLY A 475 11.07 -25.05 14.59
CA GLY A 475 10.37 -24.27 13.58
C GLY A 475 10.18 -22.79 13.93
N TYR A 476 11.02 -22.22 14.80
CA TYR A 476 11.00 -20.78 15.05
C TYR A 476 11.05 -19.99 13.74
N GLY A 477 10.14 -19.02 13.57
CA GLY A 477 10.02 -18.24 12.34
C GLY A 477 9.27 -18.90 11.18
N TRP A 478 8.79 -20.15 11.32
CA TRP A 478 8.10 -20.84 10.24
C TRP A 478 6.64 -20.44 10.08
N SER A 479 6.17 -20.40 8.84
CA SER A 479 4.75 -20.31 8.47
C SER A 479 4.41 -21.20 7.28
N ALA A 480 3.12 -21.49 7.09
CA ALA A 480 2.58 -22.17 5.93
C ALA A 480 1.15 -21.69 5.69
N GLY A 481 0.90 -21.02 4.57
CA GLY A 481 -0.37 -20.33 4.33
C GLY A 481 -0.66 -19.32 5.46
N THR A 482 -1.83 -19.44 6.10
CA THR A 482 -2.20 -18.58 7.24
C THR A 482 -1.71 -19.09 8.60
N ALA A 483 -1.18 -20.32 8.67
CA ALA A 483 -0.63 -20.87 9.90
C ALA A 483 0.80 -20.38 10.14
N ARG A 484 1.16 -20.12 11.39
CA ARG A 484 2.50 -19.65 11.78
C ARG A 484 2.87 -20.16 13.16
N ASN A 485 4.17 -20.40 13.35
CA ASN A 485 4.73 -20.54 14.68
C ASN A 485 4.91 -19.15 15.28
N TYR A 486 4.63 -18.98 16.56
CA TYR A 486 4.72 -17.67 17.20
C TYR A 486 5.11 -17.76 18.67
N VAL A 487 5.71 -16.68 19.15
CA VAL A 487 5.99 -16.47 20.56
C VAL A 487 4.92 -15.55 21.13
N ASP A 488 4.28 -15.98 22.20
CA ASP A 488 3.35 -15.23 23.03
C ASP A 488 4.11 -14.83 24.30
N TYR A 489 4.69 -13.62 24.28
CA TYR A 489 5.48 -13.08 25.38
C TYR A 489 4.60 -12.73 26.59
N GLU A 490 3.34 -12.36 26.36
CA GLU A 490 2.39 -12.01 27.41
C GLU A 490 2.08 -13.22 28.30
N ASN A 491 1.75 -14.37 27.69
CA ASN A 491 1.44 -15.60 28.40
C ASN A 491 2.66 -16.52 28.57
N LYS A 492 3.83 -16.09 28.09
CA LYS A 492 5.09 -16.83 28.11
C LYS A 492 4.97 -18.22 27.48
N ARG A 493 4.42 -18.30 26.27
CA ARG A 493 4.28 -19.55 25.51
C ARG A 493 4.92 -19.43 24.14
N TYR A 494 5.52 -20.51 23.67
CA TYR A 494 5.77 -20.72 22.26
C TYR A 494 4.72 -21.67 21.70
N VAL A 495 4.08 -21.28 20.60
CA VAL A 495 3.03 -22.07 19.96
C VAL A 495 3.50 -22.49 18.58
N GLN A 496 3.77 -23.78 18.44
CA GLN A 496 4.13 -24.40 17.18
C GLN A 496 2.87 -24.91 16.47
N CYS A 497 2.44 -24.18 15.44
CA CYS A 497 1.36 -24.57 14.55
C CYS A 497 1.85 -25.23 13.25
N VAL A 498 3.13 -25.11 12.93
CA VAL A 498 3.72 -25.53 11.65
C VAL A 498 4.83 -26.57 11.89
N GLY A 499 4.66 -27.72 11.23
CA GLY A 499 5.64 -28.78 11.13
C GLY A 499 6.30 -28.83 9.75
N SER A 500 7.21 -29.77 9.56
CA SER A 500 7.83 -30.01 8.26
C SER A 500 8.02 -31.49 7.99
N VAL A 501 7.98 -31.89 6.72
CA VAL A 501 8.26 -33.25 6.28
C VAL A 501 9.10 -33.22 5.00
N ASN A 502 10.11 -34.10 4.92
CA ASN A 502 10.88 -34.30 3.69
C ASN A 502 10.06 -35.17 2.73
N LEU A 503 9.70 -34.64 1.57
CA LEU A 503 8.88 -35.35 0.59
C LEU A 503 9.57 -36.60 0.04
N GLY A 504 10.91 -36.65 0.03
CA GLY A 504 11.67 -37.81 -0.44
C GLY A 504 11.62 -39.01 0.50
N THR A 505 11.24 -38.83 1.76
CA THR A 505 11.09 -39.96 2.71
C THR A 505 9.75 -40.67 2.56
N LEU A 506 8.79 -40.06 1.85
CA LEU A 506 7.46 -40.61 1.66
C LEU A 506 7.44 -41.77 0.65
N THR A 507 6.42 -42.61 0.76
CA THR A 507 6.15 -43.68 -0.22
C THR A 507 5.20 -43.16 -1.27
N TRP A 508 5.77 -42.80 -2.43
CA TRP A 508 5.01 -42.27 -3.56
C TRP A 508 4.46 -43.37 -4.45
N MET A 509 3.25 -43.15 -4.93
CA MET A 509 2.56 -43.94 -5.94
C MET A 509 2.09 -43.02 -7.06
N LYS A 510 1.88 -43.57 -8.26
CA LYS A 510 1.33 -42.84 -9.40
C LYS A 510 -0.06 -43.39 -9.70
N THR A 511 -1.02 -42.50 -9.96
CA THR A 511 -2.34 -42.92 -10.45
C THR A 511 -2.31 -43.26 -11.93
N SER A 512 -3.23 -44.13 -12.37
CA SER A 512 -3.46 -44.46 -13.77
C SER A 512 -4.88 -44.05 -14.18
N SER A 513 -5.01 -42.81 -14.65
CA SER A 513 -6.05 -42.29 -15.56
C SER A 513 -7.53 -42.61 -15.28
N GLN A 514 -7.96 -42.59 -14.00
CA GLN A 514 -9.39 -42.68 -13.61
C GLN A 514 -9.86 -41.55 -12.71
N SER A 515 -9.08 -40.47 -12.57
CA SER A 515 -9.43 -39.32 -11.74
C SER A 515 -10.05 -38.19 -12.57
N SER A 516 -11.03 -37.48 -12.01
CA SER A 516 -11.57 -36.23 -12.58
C SER A 516 -10.51 -35.13 -12.75
N VAL A 517 -9.37 -35.28 -12.07
CA VAL A 517 -8.21 -34.39 -12.19
C VAL A 517 -7.06 -35.02 -12.99
N GLY A 518 -7.23 -36.14 -13.70
CA GLY A 518 -6.15 -36.78 -14.46
C GLY A 518 -5.06 -37.43 -13.59
N ASP A 519 -3.90 -37.72 -14.18
CA ASP A 519 -2.78 -38.41 -13.51
C ASP A 519 -2.04 -37.51 -12.51
N TYR A 520 -1.62 -38.10 -11.39
CA TYR A 520 -0.84 -37.45 -10.34
C TYR A 520 -0.04 -38.46 -9.51
N PHE A 521 0.91 -37.94 -8.74
CA PHE A 521 1.63 -38.68 -7.71
C PHE A 521 0.95 -38.47 -6.37
N TYR A 522 0.86 -39.51 -5.54
CA TYR A 522 0.33 -39.39 -4.20
C TYR A 522 1.12 -40.20 -3.18
N ALA A 523 1.10 -39.72 -1.93
CA ALA A 523 1.68 -40.39 -0.78
C ALA A 523 0.63 -40.46 0.35
N PRO A 524 0.37 -41.64 0.95
CA PRO A 524 -0.45 -41.76 2.15
C PRO A 524 0.26 -41.17 3.36
N VAL A 525 -0.44 -40.32 4.13
CA VAL A 525 0.15 -39.50 5.20
C VAL A 525 -0.74 -39.36 6.44
N SER A 526 -1.68 -40.26 6.67
CA SER A 526 -2.61 -40.17 7.81
C SER A 526 -1.91 -40.04 9.18
N ALA A 527 -0.66 -40.49 9.31
CA ALA A 527 0.13 -40.41 10.54
C ALA A 527 0.83 -39.05 10.77
N ILE A 528 0.90 -38.16 9.77
CA ILE A 528 1.64 -36.87 9.88
C ILE A 528 0.86 -35.82 10.68
N GLY A 529 -0.47 -35.93 10.73
CA GLY A 529 -1.32 -35.03 11.52
C GLY A 529 -1.52 -33.65 10.91
N PHE A 530 -1.85 -33.57 9.61
CA PHE A 530 -2.22 -32.32 8.95
C PHE A 530 -3.56 -31.78 9.44
N LYS A 531 -3.67 -30.46 9.57
CA LYS A 531 -4.96 -29.81 9.83
C LYS A 531 -5.85 -29.82 8.59
N ARG A 532 -7.08 -30.29 8.74
CA ARG A 532 -8.13 -30.17 7.72
C ARG A 532 -8.83 -28.82 7.87
N LEU A 533 -8.77 -27.98 6.83
CA LEU A 533 -9.38 -26.64 6.85
C LEU A 533 -10.79 -26.61 6.25
N GLY A 534 -11.15 -27.60 5.44
CA GLY A 534 -12.44 -27.61 4.76
C GLY A 534 -12.53 -28.69 3.69
N ALA A 535 -13.42 -28.49 2.73
CA ALA A 535 -13.60 -29.42 1.62
C ALA A 535 -12.45 -29.29 0.60
N PHE A 536 -11.78 -30.39 0.28
CA PHE A 536 -10.57 -30.42 -0.56
C PHE A 536 -10.75 -29.80 -1.95
N GLY A 537 -11.94 -29.87 -2.54
CA GLY A 537 -12.22 -29.33 -3.87
C GLY A 537 -12.16 -27.80 -3.97
N ILE A 538 -12.32 -27.09 -2.84
CA ILE A 538 -12.40 -25.62 -2.80
C ILE A 538 -11.40 -24.98 -1.84
N THR A 539 -10.94 -25.72 -0.82
CA THR A 539 -10.07 -25.19 0.22
C THR A 539 -8.60 -25.37 -0.14
N VAL A 540 -7.87 -24.25 -0.24
CA VAL A 540 -6.41 -24.24 -0.24
C VAL A 540 -5.95 -24.50 1.20
N HIS A 541 -5.18 -25.56 1.41
CA HIS A 541 -4.70 -25.92 2.74
C HIS A 541 -3.40 -25.19 3.08
N ASN A 542 -3.10 -25.07 4.38
CA ASN A 542 -1.91 -24.40 4.87
C ASN A 542 -0.67 -25.31 4.75
N ILE A 543 -0.13 -25.40 3.52
CA ILE A 543 1.14 -26.04 3.22
C ILE A 543 2.02 -25.13 2.34
N LEU A 544 3.33 -25.25 2.47
CA LEU A 544 4.33 -24.49 1.71
C LEU A 544 5.44 -25.42 1.22
N CYS A 545 5.74 -25.37 -0.08
CA CYS A 545 6.74 -26.20 -0.73
C CYS A 545 7.57 -25.34 -1.68
N SER A 546 8.88 -25.52 -1.68
CA SER A 546 9.76 -24.75 -2.57
C SER A 546 9.59 -25.07 -4.06
N LYS A 547 9.06 -26.26 -4.37
CA LYS A 547 9.00 -26.80 -5.74
C LYS A 547 7.60 -26.75 -6.36
N TYR A 548 6.56 -26.61 -5.54
CA TYR A 548 5.17 -26.70 -5.99
C TYR A 548 4.31 -25.66 -5.30
N ILE A 549 3.33 -25.14 -6.05
CA ILE A 549 2.34 -24.24 -5.50
C ILE A 549 1.17 -25.01 -4.92
N THR A 550 0.77 -24.57 -3.74
CA THR A 550 -0.38 -25.09 -3.04
C THR A 550 -1.66 -24.57 -3.67
N VAL A 551 -2.55 -25.49 -4.04
CA VAL A 551 -3.84 -25.15 -4.66
C VAL A 551 -4.98 -25.96 -4.03
N ALA A 552 -6.22 -25.67 -4.41
CA ALA A 552 -7.36 -26.53 -4.11
C ALA A 552 -7.40 -27.72 -5.08
N ARG A 553 -7.92 -28.86 -4.63
CA ARG A 553 -7.98 -30.09 -5.42
C ARG A 553 -9.17 -30.10 -6.39
N ASN A 554 -9.11 -29.28 -7.44
CA ASN A 554 -10.09 -29.28 -8.53
C ASN A 554 -9.41 -29.24 -9.91
N PRO A 555 -10.11 -29.62 -11.00
CA PRO A 555 -9.50 -29.74 -12.32
C PRO A 555 -8.91 -28.45 -12.90
N ASN A 556 -9.38 -27.29 -12.45
CA ASN A 556 -8.94 -25.99 -12.95
C ASN A 556 -7.67 -25.50 -12.25
N ALA A 557 -7.50 -25.83 -10.96
CA ALA A 557 -6.39 -25.36 -10.15
C ALA A 557 -5.29 -26.41 -9.97
N PHE A 558 -5.66 -27.68 -9.80
CA PHE A 558 -4.70 -28.78 -9.66
C PHE A 558 -4.16 -29.17 -11.03
N VAL A 559 -3.09 -28.50 -11.46
CA VAL A 559 -2.43 -28.65 -12.77
C VAL A 559 -0.94 -28.96 -12.61
N ASP A 560 -0.18 -29.05 -13.71
CA ASP A 560 1.27 -29.28 -13.66
C ASP A 560 1.97 -28.31 -12.69
N LYS A 561 2.93 -28.81 -11.91
CA LYS A 561 3.70 -28.10 -10.87
C LYS A 561 2.90 -27.62 -9.65
N THR A 562 1.80 -28.29 -9.32
CA THR A 562 1.01 -27.99 -8.12
C THR A 562 0.98 -29.15 -7.12
N ILE A 563 0.75 -28.81 -5.85
CA ILE A 563 0.62 -29.72 -4.72
C ILE A 563 -0.68 -29.44 -3.96
N VAL A 564 -1.31 -30.50 -3.44
CA VAL A 564 -2.53 -30.40 -2.63
C VAL A 564 -2.49 -31.39 -1.47
N LEU A 565 -3.28 -31.10 -0.44
CA LEU A 565 -3.72 -32.11 0.53
C LEU A 565 -5.06 -32.68 0.08
N ASP A 566 -5.27 -33.97 0.31
CA ASP A 566 -6.52 -34.67 0.05
C ASP A 566 -6.84 -35.65 1.18
N GLY A 567 -8.09 -36.12 1.23
CA GLY A 567 -8.54 -37.06 2.22
C GLY A 567 -10.05 -37.26 2.21
N ASP A 568 -10.62 -37.52 3.37
CA ASP A 568 -12.06 -37.75 3.54
C ASP A 568 -12.74 -36.63 4.35
N SER A 569 -14.01 -36.83 4.73
CA SER A 569 -14.77 -35.84 5.49
C SER A 569 -14.21 -35.59 6.89
N ILE A 570 -13.33 -36.46 7.41
CA ILE A 570 -12.81 -36.45 8.77
C ILE A 570 -11.38 -35.94 8.81
N ALA A 571 -10.51 -36.40 7.90
CA ALA A 571 -9.08 -36.13 7.98
C ALA A 571 -8.40 -35.99 6.61
N VAL A 572 -7.24 -35.33 6.63
CA VAL A 572 -6.25 -35.40 5.55
C VAL A 572 -5.58 -36.77 5.62
N SER A 573 -5.52 -37.48 4.49
CA SER A 573 -4.86 -38.79 4.40
C SER A 573 -3.83 -38.88 3.29
N GLN A 574 -3.75 -37.88 2.39
CA GLN A 574 -2.86 -37.90 1.24
C GLN A 574 -2.23 -36.53 0.96
N ILE A 575 -0.97 -36.56 0.52
CA ILE A 575 -0.38 -35.48 -0.29
C ILE A 575 -0.50 -35.92 -1.73
N GLN A 576 -0.92 -35.01 -2.62
CA GLN A 576 -0.96 -35.26 -4.05
C GLN A 576 -0.20 -34.17 -4.80
N VAL A 577 0.59 -34.57 -5.79
CA VAL A 577 1.42 -33.68 -6.61
C VAL A 577 1.19 -33.98 -8.08
N LYS A 578 1.04 -32.92 -8.86
CA LYS A 578 1.06 -33.00 -10.32
C LYS A 578 2.38 -32.47 -10.84
N ASP A 579 3.16 -33.36 -11.46
CA ASP A 579 4.38 -32.99 -12.14
C ASP A 579 4.57 -33.86 -13.38
N THR A 580 4.29 -33.29 -14.54
CA THR A 580 4.39 -33.94 -15.85
C THR A 580 5.82 -34.19 -16.30
N ALA A 581 6.82 -33.66 -15.57
CA ALA A 581 8.22 -33.96 -15.84
C ALA A 581 8.62 -35.40 -15.47
N TYR A 582 7.79 -36.11 -14.70
CA TYR A 582 8.07 -37.47 -14.23
C TYR A 582 7.00 -38.46 -14.70
N THR A 583 7.45 -39.64 -15.14
CA THR A 583 6.56 -40.69 -15.68
C THR A 583 6.27 -41.81 -14.70
N ASP A 584 7.10 -41.99 -13.67
CA ASP A 584 6.98 -43.06 -12.66
C ASP A 584 7.31 -42.55 -11.25
N ALA A 585 6.81 -43.27 -10.24
CA ALA A 585 6.89 -42.85 -8.84
C ALA A 585 8.31 -42.95 -8.25
N THR A 586 9.16 -43.81 -8.81
CA THR A 586 10.54 -43.99 -8.33
C THR A 586 11.38 -42.77 -8.68
N ALA A 587 11.35 -42.35 -9.95
CA ALA A 587 12.01 -41.13 -10.41
C ALA A 587 11.47 -39.88 -9.69
N PHE A 588 10.14 -39.81 -9.51
CA PHE A 588 9.51 -38.73 -8.77
C PHE A 588 10.02 -38.66 -7.31
N LYS A 589 10.00 -39.79 -6.59
CA LYS A 589 10.50 -39.86 -5.20
C LYS A 589 11.96 -39.44 -5.09
N GLN A 590 12.82 -39.89 -6.00
CA GLN A 590 14.22 -39.49 -6.02
C GLN A 590 14.36 -37.97 -6.17
N ALA A 591 13.56 -37.37 -7.05
CA ALA A 591 13.54 -35.92 -7.25
C ALA A 591 12.94 -35.12 -6.08
N MET A 592 12.21 -35.78 -5.17
CA MET A 592 11.67 -35.19 -3.93
C MET A 592 12.64 -35.28 -2.75
N SER A 593 13.78 -35.96 -2.89
CA SER A 593 14.79 -36.05 -1.84
C SER A 593 15.29 -34.66 -1.44
N GLY A 594 15.10 -34.31 -0.16
CA GLY A 594 15.50 -33.02 0.40
C GLY A 594 14.50 -31.89 0.14
N VAL A 595 13.42 -32.14 -0.60
CA VAL A 595 12.34 -31.16 -0.78
C VAL A 595 11.47 -31.15 0.46
N MET A 596 11.55 -30.07 1.24
CA MET A 596 10.76 -29.90 2.47
C MET A 596 9.38 -29.34 2.18
N LEU A 597 8.37 -29.95 2.79
CA LEU A 597 7.00 -29.43 2.85
C LEU A 597 6.75 -28.91 4.28
N TYR A 598 6.43 -27.63 4.42
CA TYR A 598 5.92 -27.08 5.68
C TYR A 598 4.41 -27.22 5.70
N TYR A 599 3.84 -27.50 6.86
CA TYR A 599 2.42 -27.79 6.98
C TYR A 599 1.83 -27.41 8.33
N GLU A 600 0.56 -27.02 8.33
CA GLU A 600 -0.18 -26.78 9.57
C GLU A 600 -0.51 -28.10 10.30
N LEU A 601 -0.11 -28.15 11.57
CA LEU A 601 -0.41 -29.22 12.51
C LEU A 601 -1.90 -29.21 12.87
N ALA A 602 -2.51 -30.39 12.88
CA ALA A 602 -3.90 -30.57 13.33
C ALA A 602 -4.08 -30.08 14.78
N ASN A 603 -3.10 -30.36 15.62
CA ASN A 603 -3.03 -29.91 17.01
C ASN A 603 -1.72 -29.14 17.21
N PRO A 604 -1.78 -27.83 17.50
CA PRO A 604 -0.59 -27.06 17.84
C PRO A 604 0.12 -27.62 19.07
N ILE A 605 1.45 -27.53 19.09
CA ILE A 605 2.28 -27.88 20.25
C ILE A 605 2.55 -26.59 21.01
N VAL A 606 2.27 -26.57 22.31
CA VAL A 606 2.48 -25.40 23.17
C VAL A 606 3.63 -25.71 24.14
N THR A 607 4.64 -24.86 24.13
CA THR A 607 5.81 -24.95 25.02
C THR A 607 5.78 -23.77 25.99
N ASP A 608 5.88 -24.05 27.28
CA ASP A 608 6.09 -23.00 28.29
C ASP A 608 7.51 -22.46 28.15
N ILE A 609 7.63 -21.14 28.04
CA ILE A 609 8.91 -20.42 27.93
C ILE A 609 9.15 -19.49 29.12
N SER A 610 8.39 -19.67 30.21
CA SER A 610 8.45 -18.84 31.41
C SER A 610 9.85 -18.70 32.01
N THR A 611 10.69 -19.73 31.87
CA THR A 611 12.08 -19.76 32.35
C THR A 611 13.10 -19.24 31.34
N LEU A 612 12.68 -18.98 30.10
CA LEU A 612 13.57 -18.53 29.01
C LEU A 612 13.59 -17.00 28.86
N ILE A 613 12.63 -16.29 29.47
CA ILE A 613 12.50 -14.83 29.42
C ILE A 613 12.22 -14.23 30.81
N PRO A 614 12.77 -13.05 31.12
CA PRO A 614 12.37 -12.25 32.28
C PRO A 614 10.86 -11.94 32.30
N ASP A 615 10.32 -11.62 33.49
CA ASP A 615 8.91 -11.26 33.68
C ASP A 615 8.50 -9.98 32.91
N ASP A 616 9.43 -9.04 32.79
CA ASP A 616 9.27 -7.74 32.14
C ASP A 616 9.78 -7.71 30.69
N PHE A 617 10.16 -8.87 30.12
CA PHE A 617 10.68 -8.93 28.76
C PHE A 617 9.68 -8.35 27.74
N LEU A 618 10.12 -7.34 26.99
CA LEU A 618 9.32 -6.58 26.02
C LEU A 618 8.04 -5.95 26.60
N ARG A 619 8.03 -5.66 27.91
CA ARG A 619 6.94 -4.92 28.57
C ARG A 619 7.39 -3.51 28.93
N ASN A 620 6.46 -2.56 28.88
CA ASN A 620 6.66 -1.18 29.30
C ASN A 620 7.88 -0.51 28.65
N ILE A 621 8.13 -0.81 27.37
CA ILE A 621 9.15 -0.14 26.57
C ILE A 621 8.75 1.32 26.39
N GLU A 622 9.61 2.25 26.77
CA GLU A 622 9.40 3.67 26.48
C GLU A 622 9.46 3.90 24.97
N VAL A 623 8.45 4.59 24.44
CA VAL A 623 8.33 4.89 23.01
C VAL A 623 7.91 6.33 22.84
N GLU A 624 8.24 6.91 21.69
CA GLU A 624 7.80 8.25 21.32
C GLU A 624 7.02 8.26 20.02
N ALA A 625 6.00 9.12 19.96
CA ALA A 625 5.20 9.35 18.77
C ALA A 625 6.07 9.78 17.58
N GLY A 626 5.84 9.16 16.42
CA GLY A 626 6.65 9.39 15.21
C GLY A 626 7.96 8.61 15.17
N GLY A 627 8.34 7.95 16.26
CA GLY A 627 9.39 6.93 16.27
C GLY A 627 8.95 5.65 15.55
N SER A 628 9.75 4.59 15.66
CA SER A 628 9.51 3.33 15.01
C SER A 628 9.86 2.11 15.86
N VAL A 629 9.21 1.00 15.52
CA VAL A 629 9.44 -0.33 16.10
C VAL A 629 9.72 -1.28 14.95
N THR A 630 10.90 -1.89 14.93
CA THR A 630 11.34 -2.79 13.86
C THR A 630 11.51 -4.21 14.37
N PHE A 631 10.93 -5.16 13.65
CA PHE A 631 11.02 -6.60 13.88
C PHE A 631 12.15 -7.18 13.02
N LYS A 632 13.40 -6.99 13.47
CA LYS A 632 14.58 -7.32 12.68
C LYS A 632 14.63 -8.83 12.41
N ASN A 633 14.70 -9.22 11.13
CA ASN A 633 14.77 -10.63 10.73
C ASN A 633 16.19 -11.19 10.84
N SER A 634 16.32 -12.52 10.72
CA SER A 634 17.60 -13.24 10.74
C SER A 634 18.47 -13.07 9.50
N ASN A 635 17.89 -12.63 8.38
CA ASN A 635 18.62 -12.29 7.17
C ASN A 635 18.65 -10.77 7.01
N ASP A 636 19.82 -10.16 7.25
CA ASP A 636 20.01 -8.71 7.17
C ASP A 636 19.72 -8.13 5.77
N ASN A 637 19.73 -8.96 4.71
CA ASN A 637 19.40 -8.53 3.35
C ASN A 637 17.90 -8.58 3.04
N TYR A 638 17.08 -9.13 3.94
CA TYR A 638 15.63 -9.28 3.77
C TYR A 638 14.88 -8.56 4.88
N HIS A 639 13.87 -7.79 4.51
CA HIS A 639 12.98 -7.06 5.40
C HIS A 639 11.56 -7.64 5.31
N ILE A 640 11.44 -8.94 5.59
CA ILE A 640 10.18 -9.68 5.44
C ILE A 640 9.22 -9.27 6.57
N PRO A 641 8.02 -8.76 6.24
CA PRO A 641 7.05 -8.34 7.24
C PRO A 641 6.55 -9.51 8.07
N VAL A 642 6.71 -9.45 9.39
CA VAL A 642 6.25 -10.50 10.30
C VAL A 642 4.95 -10.09 10.99
N PRO A 643 4.06 -11.04 11.28
CA PRO A 643 2.90 -10.74 12.10
C PRO A 643 3.31 -10.50 13.55
N SER A 644 2.74 -9.48 14.16
CA SER A 644 3.01 -9.13 15.55
C SER A 644 1.76 -8.55 16.21
N GLU A 645 1.74 -8.55 17.54
CA GLU A 645 0.74 -7.85 18.34
C GLU A 645 1.47 -6.99 19.37
N GLU A 646 1.22 -5.69 19.33
CA GLU A 646 1.74 -4.71 20.28
C GLU A 646 0.59 -3.98 20.94
N GLU A 647 0.79 -3.58 22.20
CA GLU A 647 -0.15 -2.75 22.93
C GLU A 647 0.56 -1.48 23.41
N TYR A 648 -0.03 -0.33 23.10
CA TYR A 648 0.47 0.98 23.44
C TYR A 648 -0.36 1.62 24.55
N ILE A 649 0.31 2.23 25.52
CA ILE A 649 -0.31 3.15 26.46
C ILE A 649 -0.24 4.54 25.85
N VAL A 650 -1.39 5.08 25.49
CA VAL A 650 -1.53 6.33 24.75
C VAL A 650 -2.13 7.40 25.65
N LYS A 651 -1.45 8.53 25.75
CA LYS A 651 -1.92 9.75 26.42
C LYS A 651 -2.83 10.54 25.49
N LEU A 652 -4.12 10.62 25.83
CA LEU A 652 -5.14 11.12 24.91
C LEU A 652 -5.00 12.60 24.57
N SER A 653 -4.50 13.42 25.50
CA SER A 653 -4.31 14.86 25.26
C SER A 653 -3.28 15.17 24.18
N GLU A 654 -2.39 14.23 23.87
CA GLU A 654 -1.43 14.36 22.77
C GLU A 654 -1.97 13.81 21.45
N VAL A 655 -3.09 13.07 21.49
CA VAL A 655 -3.80 12.59 20.30
C VAL A 655 -4.81 13.63 19.82
N GLY A 656 -5.61 14.18 20.74
CA GLY A 656 -6.69 15.13 20.43
C GLY A 656 -6.23 16.47 19.85
N GLY A 657 -4.93 16.79 19.95
CA GLY A 657 -4.40 18.13 19.70
C GLY A 657 -4.59 19.05 20.92
N SER A 658 -3.90 20.19 20.94
CA SER A 658 -4.16 21.22 21.95
C SER A 658 -5.62 21.68 21.82
N VAL A 659 -6.39 21.59 22.90
CA VAL A 659 -7.69 22.27 23.02
C VAL A 659 -7.47 23.69 23.53
#